data_AF-A0A077M244-F1
#
_entry.id   AF-A0A077M244-F1
#
_cell.length_a   1.000
_cell.length_b   1.000
_cell.length_c   1.000
_cell.angle_alpha   90.00
_cell.angle_beta   90.00
_cell.angle_gamma   90.00
#
_symmetry.space_group_name_H-M   'P 1'
#
loop_
_entity.id
_entity.type
_entity.pdbx_description
1 polymer ?
#
loop_
_entity_poly.entity_id
_entity_poly.type
_entity_poly.pdbx_seq_one_letter_code
_entity_poly.pdbx_strand_id
1 'polypeptide(L)'
;MTVTGANLSGATAVRFGTTPGTNVAVVSATKLTVTSPAGTAGGTSPTNTADRFTYTASTSCSGTYVAVRHVSGTISSDSSWSPDCAGVYVLDGSVIVSAGKTLTVAAGSVVKSYQGGLGVQGTLTATGTSTNPVVFTSLRDDTAGGDTNTDGDATTPHAGDWNGIQANSHASVTLDYTTLAYGGSVYGSDMDRFVVRHSSIRSSSDYGIYAQVDRSGVGAGTATIEVSNTTVTGSDNAGIYVIATGSPQGSATQIPVPNVSNNTVTGAGDVAVSVYGDALDGAQLRGNNGTGNKINTIALGGTLKTDLAVPLGGLPLKIGIDTSSRWYLNVAAGTTMTVAAGQVVKSYQGGLGVQGTLTATGTSTNPVVFTSLRDDTAGGDTNTDGDATTPHAGDWNGIQVGTAGTAQLIQVDVRYASTALAVTGGTASISGRIYSCSTGVSSDGDYVDARDVDWGQSSGPIEDDIQGSGVIYAPWVGYVAPPRPPIAPNQAVPKDNGTHCTDYVAFGLRGSSEAPQGDWNLFTGWSKPNFSGEEDGFGNYDSQVLDAFEDFQNGTVKKIAVQYQALPVPVADLRVSVDAYTSSIYDGVDKLISRANTESLDCPDSKFLLIGYSQGALSGHIALRILSQTNSELLSRFVGVALVADPGRVLNAQEEWYSSADIDSDGQLTETVPTLGQMLTSGIWSDANLFSGSGVSGPLPSAVVGHTVALCHEWDTVCSPRLFASVGAHTNYTGGELKALGYMLAFDVPGF
;
A
#
# COMPACT_ATOMS: atom_id res chain seq x y z
N MET A 1 32.20 -13.98 55.74
CA MET A 1 32.81 -13.17 54.66
C MET A 1 32.76 -11.69 54.99
N THR A 2 33.58 -10.89 54.30
CA THR A 2 33.61 -9.43 54.41
C THR A 2 32.99 -8.82 53.15
N VAL A 3 32.11 -7.84 53.34
CA VAL A 3 31.53 -7.04 52.25
C VAL A 3 32.08 -5.63 52.38
N THR A 4 32.63 -5.10 51.29
CA THR A 4 33.13 -3.72 51.19
C THR A 4 32.25 -2.94 50.23
N GLY A 5 31.91 -1.70 50.60
CA GLY A 5 31.01 -0.83 49.83
C GLY A 5 31.08 0.61 50.32
N ALA A 6 30.03 1.37 50.09
CA ALA A 6 29.83 2.71 50.68
C ALA A 6 28.45 2.76 51.36
N ASN A 7 28.27 3.65 52.33
CA ASN A 7 27.02 3.88 53.08
C ASN A 7 26.44 2.66 53.82
N LEU A 8 27.29 1.74 54.30
CA LEU A 8 26.87 0.52 54.99
C LEU A 8 26.46 0.73 56.46
N SER A 9 26.49 1.96 56.96
CA SER A 9 26.23 2.32 58.36
C SER A 9 24.84 1.88 58.88
N GLY A 10 23.84 1.80 57.99
CA GLY A 10 22.46 1.44 58.33
C GLY A 10 22.06 0.01 57.97
N ALA A 11 23.00 -0.85 57.56
CA ALA A 11 22.68 -2.21 57.12
C ALA A 11 22.20 -3.08 58.31
N THR A 12 20.96 -3.57 58.23
CA THR A 12 20.35 -4.45 59.26
C THR A 12 20.29 -5.92 58.85
N ALA A 13 20.47 -6.23 57.56
CA ALA A 13 20.48 -7.59 57.04
C ALA A 13 21.32 -7.70 55.75
N VAL A 14 21.77 -8.92 55.44
CA VAL A 14 22.42 -9.28 54.18
C VAL A 14 21.81 -10.60 53.70
N ARG A 15 21.48 -10.72 52.41
CA ARG A 15 20.89 -11.92 51.81
C ARG A 15 21.76 -12.48 50.68
N PHE A 16 21.77 -13.80 50.55
CA PHE A 16 22.40 -14.56 49.48
C PHE A 16 21.28 -15.18 48.63
N GLY A 17 20.90 -14.48 47.55
CA GLY A 17 19.63 -14.74 46.86
C GLY A 17 18.45 -14.52 47.80
N THR A 18 17.58 -15.52 47.95
CA THR A 18 16.44 -15.46 48.89
C THR A 18 16.81 -15.79 50.34
N THR A 19 18.03 -16.31 50.61
CA THR A 19 18.43 -16.83 51.92
C THR A 19 19.18 -15.78 52.76
N PRO A 20 18.75 -15.47 54.00
CA PRO A 20 19.45 -14.51 54.85
C PRO A 20 20.80 -15.04 55.35
N GLY A 21 21.82 -14.19 55.32
CA GLY A 21 23.06 -14.39 56.05
C GLY A 21 22.88 -14.11 57.53
N THR A 22 23.71 -14.73 58.37
CA THR A 22 23.68 -14.60 59.82
C THR A 22 24.88 -13.80 60.32
N ASN A 23 24.82 -13.29 61.56
CA ASN A 23 25.90 -12.49 62.17
C ASN A 23 26.31 -11.27 61.33
N VAL A 24 25.34 -10.52 60.81
CA VAL A 24 25.61 -9.27 60.11
C VAL A 24 26.10 -8.25 61.14
N ALA A 25 27.32 -7.74 60.93
CA ALA A 25 27.92 -6.70 61.75
C ALA A 25 28.49 -5.60 60.86
N VAL A 26 28.01 -4.38 61.05
CA VAL A 26 28.55 -3.20 60.37
C VAL A 26 29.87 -2.82 61.04
N VAL A 27 30.96 -2.82 60.28
CA VAL A 27 32.30 -2.49 60.77
C VAL A 27 32.61 -1.00 60.54
N SER A 28 32.12 -0.42 59.46
CA SER A 28 32.20 1.01 59.15
C SER A 28 31.21 1.37 58.04
N ALA A 29 31.12 2.65 57.68
CA ALA A 29 30.37 3.11 56.52
C ALA A 29 30.79 2.42 55.20
N THR A 30 31.95 1.78 55.14
CA THR A 30 32.44 1.11 53.92
C THR A 30 32.67 -0.39 54.08
N LYS A 31 32.34 -0.97 55.23
CA LYS A 31 32.64 -2.38 55.50
C LYS A 31 31.63 -3.01 56.44
N LEU A 32 31.16 -4.22 56.11
CA LEU A 32 30.43 -5.10 57.02
C LEU A 32 30.96 -6.53 56.97
N THR A 33 30.67 -7.32 57.98
CA THR A 33 30.91 -8.76 58.02
C THR A 33 29.59 -9.50 58.12
N VAL A 34 29.49 -10.64 57.44
CA VAL A 34 28.31 -11.52 57.45
C VAL A 34 28.75 -12.96 57.31
N THR A 35 28.03 -13.88 57.93
CA THR A 35 28.16 -15.33 57.74
C THR A 35 27.20 -15.76 56.63
N SER A 36 27.74 -16.29 55.54
CA SER A 36 26.91 -16.85 54.47
C SER A 36 26.25 -18.16 54.94
N PRO A 37 25.07 -18.51 54.41
CA PRO A 37 24.48 -19.84 54.61
C PRO A 37 25.44 -20.97 54.20
N ALA A 38 25.25 -22.16 54.77
CA ALA A 38 26.04 -23.33 54.41
C ALA A 38 25.81 -23.71 52.93
N GLY A 39 26.90 -23.85 52.17
CA GLY A 39 26.91 -24.29 50.78
C GLY A 39 28.16 -25.12 50.48
N THR A 40 28.25 -25.70 49.29
CA THR A 40 29.37 -26.59 48.89
C THR A 40 30.71 -25.84 48.97
N ALA A 41 31.71 -26.43 49.64
CA ALA A 41 33.01 -25.80 49.85
C ALA A 41 33.78 -25.62 48.52
N GLY A 42 34.34 -24.42 48.30
CA GLY A 42 35.28 -24.15 47.20
C GLY A 42 34.84 -23.12 46.14
N GLY A 43 33.69 -22.46 46.28
CA GLY A 43 33.26 -21.43 45.33
C GLY A 43 34.02 -20.11 45.48
N THR A 44 34.71 -19.66 44.43
CA THR A 44 35.08 -18.25 44.23
C THR A 44 34.09 -17.62 43.26
N SER A 45 33.28 -16.64 43.69
CA SER A 45 32.52 -15.80 42.74
C SER A 45 33.47 -14.75 42.16
N PRO A 46 33.71 -14.71 40.84
CA PRO A 46 34.43 -13.59 40.23
C PRO A 46 33.57 -12.33 40.38
N THR A 47 34.16 -11.22 40.85
CA THR A 47 33.48 -9.92 40.90
C THR A 47 33.14 -9.47 39.47
N ASN A 48 31.93 -9.74 39.01
CA ASN A 48 31.45 -9.25 37.71
C ASN A 48 30.51 -8.04 37.92
N THR A 49 30.15 -7.36 36.84
CA THR A 49 29.32 -6.15 36.88
C THR A 49 27.92 -6.41 37.47
N ALA A 50 27.42 -7.64 37.42
CA ALA A 50 26.15 -8.06 38.01
C ALA A 50 26.22 -8.28 39.55
N ASP A 51 27.43 -8.34 40.14
CA ASP A 51 27.64 -8.47 41.59
C ASP A 51 27.82 -7.10 42.30
N ARG A 52 27.70 -5.99 41.56
CA ARG A 52 27.69 -4.62 42.12
C ARG A 52 26.25 -4.20 42.40
N PHE A 53 25.85 -4.23 43.66
CA PHE A 53 24.60 -3.61 44.10
C PHE A 53 24.80 -2.11 44.27
N THR A 54 24.16 -1.31 43.43
CA THR A 54 24.03 0.13 43.63
C THR A 54 22.92 0.35 44.65
N TYR A 55 23.28 0.70 45.89
CA TYR A 55 22.33 1.35 46.77
C TYR A 55 22.06 2.74 46.18
N THR A 56 20.83 3.01 45.78
CA THR A 56 20.38 4.40 45.66
C THR A 56 20.57 5.02 47.03
N ALA A 57 21.40 6.06 47.10
CA ALA A 57 21.43 6.89 48.29
C ALA A 57 19.97 7.31 48.57
N SER A 58 19.49 7.15 49.79
CA SER A 58 18.27 7.83 50.23
C SER A 58 18.42 9.27 49.80
N THR A 59 17.49 9.77 48.99
CA THR A 59 17.45 11.17 48.61
C THR A 59 17.50 11.97 49.89
N SER A 60 18.63 12.61 50.17
CA SER A 60 18.82 13.33 51.43
C SER A 60 17.88 14.52 51.41
N CYS A 61 16.74 14.40 52.10
CA CYS A 61 15.83 15.51 52.31
C CYS A 61 16.59 16.62 53.02
N SER A 62 16.56 17.84 52.50
CA SER A 62 17.19 19.00 53.15
C SER A 62 16.46 19.48 54.41
N GLY A 63 15.40 18.77 54.85
CA GLY A 63 14.57 19.16 56.00
C GLY A 63 13.81 18.00 56.64
N THR A 64 13.12 18.30 57.74
CA THR A 64 12.30 17.35 58.51
C THR A 64 11.12 16.82 57.70
N TYR A 65 10.78 15.55 57.87
CA TYR A 65 9.56 14.93 57.35
C TYR A 65 8.31 15.71 57.78
N VAL A 66 7.35 15.85 56.87
CA VAL A 66 6.03 16.45 57.14
C VAL A 66 4.92 15.56 56.57
N ALA A 67 3.77 15.49 57.25
CA ALA A 67 2.63 14.71 56.74
C ALA A 67 2.12 15.25 55.40
N VAL A 68 1.94 16.57 55.31
CA VAL A 68 1.53 17.28 54.09
C VAL A 68 2.55 18.39 53.82
N ARG A 69 3.07 18.44 52.60
CA ARG A 69 3.95 19.50 52.11
C ARG A 69 3.23 20.31 51.04
N HIS A 70 2.88 21.53 51.37
CA HIS A 70 2.36 22.51 50.43
C HIS A 70 3.47 23.05 49.53
N VAL A 71 3.21 23.11 48.23
CA VAL A 71 4.12 23.59 47.19
C VAL A 71 3.38 24.61 46.34
N SER A 72 3.97 25.79 46.14
CA SER A 72 3.39 26.85 45.32
C SER A 72 4.47 27.55 44.49
N GLY A 73 4.04 28.24 43.43
CA GLY A 73 4.91 29.08 42.61
C GLY A 73 5.92 28.28 41.77
N THR A 74 7.18 28.73 41.75
CA THR A 74 8.20 28.23 40.82
C THR A 74 9.29 27.44 41.54
N ILE A 75 9.58 26.24 41.03
CA ILE A 75 10.73 25.42 41.40
C ILE A 75 11.94 25.94 40.63
N SER A 76 12.73 26.81 41.28
CA SER A 76 13.88 27.51 40.72
C SER A 76 15.24 26.84 41.01
N SER A 77 15.24 25.73 41.74
CA SER A 77 16.39 24.88 41.99
C SER A 77 16.03 23.41 41.77
N ASP A 78 17.02 22.59 41.46
CA ASP A 78 16.82 21.14 41.38
C ASP A 78 16.21 20.64 42.69
N SER A 79 15.14 19.88 42.57
CA SER A 79 14.28 19.49 43.68
C SER A 79 13.92 18.02 43.58
N SER A 80 13.77 17.38 44.74
CA SER A 80 13.35 15.99 44.80
C SER A 80 12.20 15.81 45.79
N TRP A 81 11.15 15.15 45.33
CA TRP A 81 10.00 14.73 46.12
C TRP A 81 10.09 13.22 46.36
N SER A 82 10.02 12.83 47.63
CA SER A 82 10.09 11.45 48.08
C SER A 82 9.12 11.23 49.25
N PRO A 83 8.57 10.02 49.42
CA PRO A 83 7.83 9.63 50.63
C PRO A 83 8.66 9.82 51.91
N ASP A 84 9.99 9.76 51.81
CA ASP A 84 10.90 10.00 52.95
C ASP A 84 10.88 11.46 53.43
N CYS A 85 10.46 12.40 52.57
CA CYS A 85 10.47 13.84 52.88
C CYS A 85 9.06 14.40 53.17
N ALA A 86 8.01 13.80 52.61
CA ALA A 86 6.63 14.12 52.93
C ALA A 86 5.66 12.97 52.61
N GLY A 87 4.59 12.84 53.39
CA GLY A 87 3.52 11.87 53.13
C GLY A 87 2.73 12.20 51.86
N VAL A 88 2.36 13.48 51.67
CA VAL A 88 1.70 14.01 50.47
C VAL A 88 2.28 15.36 50.11
N TYR A 89 2.45 15.63 48.81
CA TYR A 89 2.76 16.96 48.28
C TYR A 89 1.47 17.58 47.72
N VAL A 90 1.09 18.77 48.18
CA VAL A 90 -0.10 19.49 47.71
C VAL A 90 0.34 20.69 46.88
N LEU A 91 -0.13 20.77 45.64
CA LEU A 91 0.11 21.91 44.76
C LEU A 91 -0.94 22.99 45.06
N ASP A 92 -0.53 24.09 45.68
CA ASP A 92 -1.38 25.25 45.89
C ASP A 92 -1.39 26.11 44.62
N GLY A 93 -2.25 25.73 43.68
CA GLY A 93 -2.33 26.36 42.36
C GLY A 93 -1.32 25.77 41.36
N SER A 94 -0.93 26.58 40.36
CA SER A 94 0.02 26.13 39.33
C SER A 94 1.45 26.17 39.86
N VAL A 95 2.13 25.03 39.85
CA VAL A 95 3.55 24.89 40.20
C VAL A 95 4.36 24.73 38.92
N ILE A 96 5.43 25.51 38.76
CA ILE A 96 6.24 25.54 37.54
C ILE A 96 7.65 25.03 37.81
N VAL A 97 8.11 24.02 37.08
CA VAL A 97 9.53 23.63 37.02
C VAL A 97 10.24 24.53 36.01
N SER A 98 11.12 25.43 36.48
CA SER A 98 11.83 26.38 35.60
C SER A 98 12.73 25.70 34.58
N ALA A 99 12.96 26.38 33.45
CA ALA A 99 13.95 25.98 32.45
C ALA A 99 15.33 25.70 33.09
N GLY A 100 15.98 24.61 32.67
CA GLY A 100 17.27 24.16 33.19
C GLY A 100 17.25 23.64 34.64
N LYS A 101 16.07 23.47 35.25
CA LYS A 101 15.90 22.84 36.57
C LYS A 101 15.19 21.51 36.48
N THR A 102 15.48 20.64 37.42
CA THR A 102 14.94 19.28 37.48
C THR A 102 14.07 19.09 38.72
N LEU A 103 12.82 18.65 38.52
CA LEU A 103 12.01 18.04 39.56
C LEU A 103 12.06 16.52 39.41
N THR A 104 12.61 15.85 40.42
CA THR A 104 12.59 14.37 40.52
C THR A 104 11.53 13.94 41.52
N VAL A 105 10.60 13.08 41.12
CA VAL A 105 9.57 12.50 41.99
C VAL A 105 9.83 11.01 42.12
N ALA A 106 10.22 10.58 43.31
CA ALA A 106 10.62 9.21 43.60
C ALA A 106 9.40 8.29 43.78
N ALA A 107 9.61 6.99 43.54
CA ALA A 107 8.61 5.95 43.68
C ALA A 107 7.82 6.02 45.01
N GLY A 108 6.51 5.80 44.93
CA GLY A 108 5.59 5.86 46.07
C GLY A 108 5.17 7.28 46.48
N SER A 109 5.70 8.34 45.86
CA SER A 109 5.28 9.71 46.17
C SER A 109 3.83 9.96 45.73
N VAL A 110 3.08 10.69 46.56
CA VAL A 110 1.71 11.16 46.24
C VAL A 110 1.72 12.68 46.10
N VAL A 111 1.21 13.17 44.97
CA VAL A 111 1.06 14.58 44.64
C VAL A 111 -0.41 14.87 44.37
N LYS A 112 -0.96 15.89 45.04
CA LYS A 112 -2.37 16.28 44.96
C LYS A 112 -2.53 17.73 44.52
N SER A 113 -3.61 18.04 43.80
CA SER A 113 -3.91 19.40 43.33
C SER A 113 -5.42 19.63 43.21
N TYR A 114 -5.85 20.89 43.30
CA TYR A 114 -7.20 21.35 42.94
C TYR A 114 -7.10 22.69 42.21
N GLN A 115 -7.73 22.81 41.03
CA GLN A 115 -7.68 23.96 40.08
C GLN A 115 -6.28 24.36 39.55
N GLY A 116 -5.21 23.89 40.18
CA GLY A 116 -3.82 24.05 39.79
C GLY A 116 -3.28 22.88 38.98
N GLY A 117 -1.97 22.80 38.82
CA GLY A 117 -1.32 21.70 38.09
C GLY A 117 0.19 21.88 38.04
N LEU A 118 0.86 21.00 37.30
CA LEU A 118 2.31 21.03 37.17
C LEU A 118 2.71 21.50 35.76
N GLY A 119 3.21 22.72 35.66
CA GLY A 119 3.84 23.24 34.46
C GLY A 119 5.32 22.86 34.41
N VAL A 120 5.81 22.34 33.30
CA VAL A 120 7.21 21.93 33.12
C VAL A 120 7.84 22.74 32.00
N GLN A 121 8.80 23.60 32.36
CA GLN A 121 9.67 24.33 31.42
C GLN A 121 11.09 23.76 31.43
N GLY A 122 11.47 23.05 32.49
CA GLY A 122 12.74 22.33 32.62
C GLY A 122 12.53 20.82 32.45
N THR A 123 12.92 20.06 33.48
CA THR A 123 12.85 18.60 33.48
C THR A 123 11.98 18.08 34.61
N LEU A 124 11.02 17.21 34.29
CA LEU A 124 10.28 16.40 35.24
C LEU A 124 10.64 14.92 35.04
N THR A 125 11.08 14.28 36.11
CA THR A 125 11.29 12.83 36.14
C THR A 125 10.48 12.23 37.28
N ALA A 126 9.38 11.55 36.96
CA ALA A 126 8.59 10.75 37.88
C ALA A 126 8.81 9.27 37.56
N THR A 127 9.49 8.55 38.46
CA THR A 127 9.86 7.15 38.23
C THR A 127 9.42 6.30 39.42
N GLY A 128 8.28 5.64 39.23
CA GLY A 128 7.74 4.66 40.16
C GLY A 128 8.26 3.26 39.91
N THR A 129 7.57 2.31 40.54
CA THR A 129 7.71 0.87 40.29
C THR A 129 6.32 0.26 40.19
N SER A 130 6.21 -0.96 39.68
CA SER A 130 4.92 -1.67 39.57
C SER A 130 4.20 -1.84 40.91
N THR A 131 4.93 -1.90 42.02
CA THR A 131 4.35 -2.01 43.38
C THR A 131 4.22 -0.68 44.10
N ASN A 132 5.04 0.32 43.74
CA ASN A 132 5.03 1.65 44.34
C ASN A 132 5.05 2.71 43.22
N PRO A 133 3.91 2.94 42.56
CA PRO A 133 3.83 3.96 41.51
C PRO A 133 3.99 5.37 42.11
N VAL A 134 4.37 6.33 41.27
CA VAL A 134 4.17 7.76 41.61
C VAL A 134 2.72 8.11 41.31
N VAL A 135 2.03 8.83 42.20
CA VAL A 135 0.61 9.17 42.03
C VAL A 135 0.43 10.69 41.95
N PHE A 136 -0.16 11.18 40.86
CA PHE A 136 -0.68 12.55 40.72
C PHE A 136 -2.21 12.49 40.66
N THR A 137 -2.91 13.18 41.56
CA THR A 137 -4.37 13.07 41.66
C THR A 137 -5.04 14.34 42.18
N SER A 138 -6.38 14.34 42.20
CA SER A 138 -7.19 15.40 42.81
C SER A 138 -6.92 15.50 44.30
N LEU A 139 -7.01 16.73 44.85
CA LEU A 139 -6.99 16.94 46.29
C LEU A 139 -8.10 16.15 47.02
N ARG A 140 -9.22 15.91 46.33
CA ARG A 140 -10.41 15.19 46.80
C ARG A 140 -10.29 13.67 46.71
N ASP A 141 -9.16 13.14 46.22
CA ASP A 141 -8.97 11.69 46.08
C ASP A 141 -8.40 11.08 47.36
N ASP A 142 -9.27 10.58 48.23
CA ASP A 142 -8.88 9.97 49.50
C ASP A 142 -8.18 8.62 49.35
N THR A 143 -8.28 7.99 48.18
CA THR A 143 -7.69 6.65 47.93
C THR A 143 -6.17 6.68 47.87
N ALA A 144 -5.58 7.84 47.58
CA ALA A 144 -4.13 8.04 47.54
C ALA A 144 -3.71 9.06 48.60
N GLY A 145 -2.83 8.68 49.53
CA GLY A 145 -2.32 9.61 50.56
C GLY A 145 -3.33 10.04 51.64
N GLY A 146 -4.57 9.51 51.62
CA GLY A 146 -5.63 9.81 52.60
C GLY A 146 -6.31 11.17 52.39
N ASP A 147 -7.32 11.44 53.23
CA ASP A 147 -8.07 12.71 53.26
C ASP A 147 -7.15 13.90 53.59
N THR A 148 -6.71 14.60 52.55
CA THR A 148 -5.69 15.67 52.64
C THR A 148 -6.33 17.06 52.80
N ASN A 149 -7.58 17.21 52.37
CA ASN A 149 -8.44 18.39 52.52
C ASN A 149 -9.25 18.38 53.82
N THR A 150 -9.22 17.29 54.59
CA THR A 150 -9.85 17.13 55.90
C THR A 150 -11.37 17.31 55.91
N ASP A 151 -12.03 16.93 54.82
CA ASP A 151 -13.48 17.02 54.67
C ASP A 151 -14.20 15.66 54.77
N GLY A 152 -13.47 14.57 55.04
CA GLY A 152 -14.00 13.21 55.01
C GLY A 152 -14.63 12.90 53.65
N ASP A 153 -15.71 12.12 53.63
CA ASP A 153 -16.38 11.74 52.37
C ASP A 153 -17.25 12.86 51.76
N ALA A 154 -17.09 14.12 52.18
CA ALA A 154 -17.94 15.24 51.75
C ALA A 154 -17.72 15.61 50.27
N THR A 155 -16.52 15.36 49.74
CA THR A 155 -16.21 15.55 48.33
C THR A 155 -15.67 14.27 47.71
N THR A 156 -15.91 14.11 46.41
CA THR A 156 -15.34 13.00 45.62
C THR A 156 -14.59 13.58 44.44
N PRO A 157 -13.55 12.87 43.93
CA PRO A 157 -12.74 13.38 42.84
C PRO A 157 -13.48 13.28 41.50
N HIS A 158 -13.34 14.30 40.66
CA HIS A 158 -13.95 14.40 39.34
C HIS A 158 -12.89 14.74 38.28
N ALA A 159 -13.11 14.30 37.03
CA ALA A 159 -12.26 14.69 35.90
C ALA A 159 -12.17 16.22 35.81
N GLY A 160 -10.95 16.75 35.61
CA GLY A 160 -10.72 18.19 35.55
C GLY A 160 -10.67 18.91 36.90
N ASP A 161 -10.66 18.18 38.02
CA ASP A 161 -10.42 18.79 39.35
C ASP A 161 -9.10 19.56 39.40
N TRP A 162 -8.12 19.20 38.56
CA TRP A 162 -6.83 19.88 38.39
C TRP A 162 -6.36 19.87 36.93
N ASN A 163 -5.45 20.76 36.55
CA ASN A 163 -5.06 21.04 35.15
C ASN A 163 -4.19 19.96 34.49
N GLY A 164 -3.77 18.92 35.23
CA GLY A 164 -2.86 17.92 34.71
C GLY A 164 -1.38 18.34 34.74
N ILE A 165 -0.56 17.64 33.94
CA ILE A 165 0.85 17.96 33.73
C ILE A 165 0.98 18.60 32.35
N GLN A 166 1.57 19.79 32.31
CA GLN A 166 1.65 20.65 31.12
C GLN A 166 3.13 20.92 30.80
N ALA A 167 3.66 20.25 29.78
CA ALA A 167 5.04 20.42 29.33
C ALA A 167 5.13 21.46 28.19
N ASN A 168 5.96 22.49 28.40
CA ASN A 168 6.17 23.57 27.45
C ASN A 168 7.26 23.21 26.43
N SER A 169 7.44 24.09 25.43
CA SER A 169 8.50 23.95 24.42
C SER A 169 9.88 23.75 25.07
N HIS A 170 10.65 22.81 24.52
CA HIS A 170 11.96 22.33 24.98
C HIS A 170 12.00 21.71 26.39
N ALA A 171 10.85 21.44 27.01
CA ALA A 171 10.80 20.70 28.26
C ALA A 171 11.17 19.21 28.07
N SER A 172 11.52 18.56 29.18
CA SER A 172 11.74 17.12 29.24
C SER A 172 10.87 16.48 30.31
N VAL A 173 9.95 15.59 29.93
CA VAL A 173 9.08 14.84 30.84
C VAL A 173 9.33 13.35 30.70
N THR A 174 9.50 12.66 31.82
CA THR A 174 9.52 11.19 31.90
C THR A 174 8.61 10.75 33.04
N LEU A 175 7.57 9.99 32.69
CA LEU A 175 6.62 9.34 33.59
C LEU A 175 6.76 7.83 33.37
N ASP A 176 7.30 7.13 34.36
CA ASP A 176 7.47 5.67 34.32
C ASP A 176 6.85 5.08 35.58
N TYR A 177 5.96 4.09 35.43
CA TYR A 177 5.14 3.60 36.55
C TYR A 177 4.46 4.74 37.33
N THR A 178 3.81 5.63 36.60
CA THR A 178 3.10 6.79 37.17
C THR A 178 1.59 6.61 36.99
N THR A 179 0.82 6.98 37.99
CA THR A 179 -0.64 7.09 37.92
C THR A 179 -1.04 8.55 37.92
N LEU A 180 -1.82 8.96 36.92
CA LEU A 180 -2.47 10.26 36.87
C LEU A 180 -3.98 10.08 36.86
N ALA A 181 -4.67 10.74 37.77
CA ALA A 181 -6.12 10.62 37.88
C ALA A 181 -6.80 11.98 38.04
N TYR A 182 -8.01 12.11 37.50
CA TYR A 182 -8.93 13.25 37.75
C TYR A 182 -8.39 14.61 37.30
N GLY A 183 -7.41 14.62 36.38
CA GLY A 183 -6.80 15.83 35.86
C GLY A 183 -7.37 16.26 34.51
N GLY A 184 -6.77 17.31 33.92
CA GLY A 184 -7.00 17.70 32.53
C GLY A 184 -6.39 16.68 31.56
N SER A 185 -5.06 16.75 31.39
CA SER A 185 -4.31 15.84 30.50
C SER A 185 -2.86 15.65 30.96
N VAL A 186 -2.19 14.62 30.44
CA VAL A 186 -0.72 14.66 30.27
C VAL A 186 -0.44 15.31 28.93
N TYR A 187 -0.10 16.59 28.95
CA TYR A 187 -0.02 17.41 27.76
C TYR A 187 1.40 17.90 27.53
N GLY A 188 1.79 17.94 26.27
CA GLY A 188 3.08 18.40 25.86
C GLY A 188 3.11 18.96 24.45
N SER A 189 3.71 20.13 24.28
CA SER A 189 3.92 20.76 22.98
C SER A 189 5.36 21.22 22.78
N ASP A 190 5.92 20.84 21.62
CA ASP A 190 7.26 21.18 21.15
C ASP A 190 8.41 20.83 22.12
N MET A 191 8.32 19.65 22.73
CA MET A 191 9.24 19.21 23.79
C MET A 191 10.49 18.53 23.22
N ASP A 192 11.58 18.54 23.99
CA ASP A 192 12.80 17.76 23.67
C ASP A 192 12.63 16.29 24.06
N ARG A 193 11.87 16.01 25.12
CA ARG A 193 11.58 14.64 25.57
C ARG A 193 10.19 14.53 26.19
N PHE A 194 9.40 13.59 25.69
CA PHE A 194 8.12 13.21 26.27
C PHE A 194 8.03 11.68 26.32
N VAL A 195 8.18 11.13 27.53
CA VAL A 195 8.13 9.68 27.74
C VAL A 195 7.08 9.37 28.79
N VAL A 196 6.10 8.57 28.41
CA VAL A 196 5.08 8.00 29.30
C VAL A 196 5.09 6.50 29.09
N ARG A 197 5.50 5.74 30.11
CA ARG A 197 5.54 4.27 30.01
C ARG A 197 5.17 3.55 31.28
N HIS A 198 4.67 2.32 31.15
CA HIS A 198 4.17 1.50 32.27
C HIS A 198 3.19 2.23 33.20
N SER A 199 2.47 3.21 32.67
CA SER A 199 1.72 4.20 33.43
C SER A 199 0.21 4.00 33.29
N SER A 200 -0.55 4.64 34.18
CA SER A 200 -2.02 4.62 34.17
C SER A 200 -2.55 6.05 34.21
N ILE A 201 -3.29 6.45 33.18
CA ILE A 201 -3.92 7.77 33.08
C ILE A 201 -5.43 7.55 33.08
N ARG A 202 -6.17 8.21 33.96
CA ARG A 202 -7.61 7.98 34.07
C ARG A 202 -8.42 9.20 34.44
N SER A 203 -9.68 9.22 34.00
CA SER A 203 -10.65 10.27 34.33
C SER A 203 -10.14 11.66 33.96
N SER A 204 -9.78 11.83 32.68
CA SER A 204 -9.24 13.06 32.11
C SER A 204 -10.37 13.90 31.50
N SER A 205 -10.43 15.21 31.79
CA SER A 205 -11.46 16.10 31.23
C SER A 205 -11.14 16.65 29.83
N ASP A 206 -10.04 16.20 29.23
CA ASP A 206 -9.66 16.47 27.84
C ASP A 206 -8.97 15.23 27.27
N TYR A 207 -7.75 15.31 26.71
CA TYR A 207 -6.99 14.14 26.29
C TYR A 207 -6.50 13.33 27.50
N GLY A 208 -6.38 12.02 27.35
CA GLY A 208 -5.56 11.24 28.28
C GLY A 208 -4.09 11.68 28.17
N ILE A 209 -3.54 11.51 26.97
CA ILE A 209 -2.17 11.91 26.62
C ILE A 209 -2.19 12.69 25.31
N TYR A 210 -1.59 13.88 25.32
CA TYR A 210 -1.36 14.70 24.13
C TYR A 210 0.13 15.03 24.02
N ALA A 211 0.76 14.66 22.90
CA ALA A 211 2.16 14.98 22.63
C ALA A 211 2.34 15.48 21.20
N GLN A 212 2.81 16.71 21.05
CA GLN A 212 3.16 17.28 19.76
C GLN A 212 4.60 17.76 19.74
N VAL A 213 5.29 17.52 18.62
CA VAL A 213 6.58 18.14 18.32
C VAL A 213 6.71 18.43 16.82
N ASP A 214 7.40 19.52 16.49
CA ASP A 214 7.80 19.87 15.12
C ASP A 214 9.29 20.25 15.09
N ARG A 215 10.11 19.51 14.33
CA ARG A 215 11.56 19.77 14.19
C ARG A 215 11.93 20.28 12.81
N SER A 216 11.15 21.22 12.31
CA SER A 216 11.37 21.88 11.03
C SER A 216 12.35 23.07 11.14
N GLY A 217 13.27 23.20 10.18
CA GLY A 217 14.21 24.33 10.10
C GLY A 217 15.66 24.04 10.54
N VAL A 218 16.49 25.08 10.50
CA VAL A 218 17.94 24.99 10.79
C VAL A 218 18.17 24.87 12.29
N GLY A 219 18.86 23.81 12.72
CA GLY A 219 19.23 23.63 14.13
C GLY A 219 18.06 23.32 15.06
N ALA A 220 16.96 22.79 14.54
CA ALA A 220 15.77 22.45 15.33
C ALA A 220 16.02 21.37 16.41
N GLY A 221 17.15 20.66 16.35
CA GLY A 221 17.55 19.67 17.34
C GLY A 221 16.84 18.33 17.18
N THR A 222 16.75 17.57 18.27
CA THR A 222 16.13 16.24 18.30
C THR A 222 15.04 16.19 19.35
N ALA A 223 14.01 15.38 19.12
CA ALA A 223 12.98 15.10 20.12
C ALA A 223 12.73 13.60 20.27
N THR A 224 12.41 13.19 21.50
CA THR A 224 11.93 11.83 21.79
C THR A 224 10.46 11.89 22.19
N ILE A 225 9.61 11.10 21.52
CA ILE A 225 8.23 10.83 21.94
C ILE A 225 8.06 9.33 22.12
N GLU A 226 7.73 8.91 23.35
CA GLU A 226 7.40 7.53 23.68
C GLU A 226 6.13 7.50 24.55
N VAL A 227 5.13 6.75 24.09
CA VAL A 227 3.96 6.35 24.86
C VAL A 227 3.86 4.83 24.75
N SER A 228 4.36 4.12 25.75
CA SER A 228 4.46 2.66 25.68
C SER A 228 3.91 1.95 26.91
N ASN A 229 3.32 0.76 26.76
CA ASN A 229 2.87 -0.06 27.89
C ASN A 229 1.97 0.72 28.88
N THR A 230 1.14 1.62 28.37
CA THR A 230 0.36 2.56 29.18
C THR A 230 -1.13 2.30 29.03
N THR A 231 -1.86 2.42 30.14
CA THR A 231 -3.32 2.31 30.16
C THR A 231 -3.94 3.69 30.28
N VAL A 232 -4.85 4.03 29.37
CA VAL A 232 -5.66 5.25 29.42
C VAL A 232 -7.13 4.86 29.57
N THR A 233 -7.82 5.39 30.58
CA THR A 233 -9.23 5.06 30.84
C THR A 233 -10.08 6.29 31.14
N GLY A 234 -11.08 6.56 30.32
CA GLY A 234 -12.02 7.67 30.50
C GLY A 234 -11.36 9.03 30.24
N SER A 235 -11.41 9.47 28.99
CA SER A 235 -10.97 10.80 28.55
C SER A 235 -12.10 11.46 27.76
N ASP A 236 -12.36 12.75 27.94
CA ASP A 236 -13.41 13.45 27.17
C ASP A 236 -13.05 13.60 25.68
N ASN A 237 -11.75 13.55 25.37
CA ASN A 237 -11.19 13.60 24.02
C ASN A 237 -10.46 12.28 23.69
N ALA A 238 -9.53 12.30 22.73
CA ALA A 238 -8.74 11.14 22.35
C ALA A 238 -7.94 10.59 23.54
N GLY A 239 -7.81 9.27 23.61
CA GLY A 239 -7.06 8.63 24.68
C GLY A 239 -5.57 8.94 24.58
N ILE A 240 -4.98 8.68 23.41
CA ILE A 240 -3.59 9.02 23.08
C ILE A 240 -3.57 9.76 21.74
N TYR A 241 -3.01 10.97 21.74
CA TYR A 241 -2.90 11.81 20.56
C TYR A 241 -1.45 12.28 20.36
N VAL A 242 -0.79 11.82 19.30
CA VAL A 242 0.62 12.07 19.02
C VAL A 242 0.82 12.71 17.66
N ILE A 243 1.58 13.79 17.61
CA ILE A 243 2.04 14.46 16.39
C ILE A 243 3.56 14.59 16.44
N ALA A 244 4.25 14.04 15.45
CA ALA A 244 5.70 14.07 15.33
C ALA A 244 6.12 14.48 13.91
N THR A 245 6.33 15.78 13.69
CA THR A 245 6.66 16.32 12.36
C THR A 245 8.08 16.85 12.29
N GLY A 246 8.59 17.01 11.07
CA GLY A 246 9.86 17.68 10.86
C GLY A 246 10.29 17.74 9.40
N SER A 247 10.78 18.90 9.01
CA SER A 247 11.55 19.14 7.79
C SER A 247 12.94 19.69 8.15
N PRO A 248 13.86 18.83 8.64
CA PRO A 248 15.15 19.25 9.19
C PRO A 248 16.04 19.91 8.14
N GLN A 249 16.70 21.01 8.50
CA GLN A 249 17.76 21.64 7.69
C GLN A 249 19.08 21.62 8.48
N GLY A 250 20.19 21.18 7.85
CA GLY A 250 21.50 21.04 8.48
C GLY A 250 21.83 19.62 9.00
N SER A 251 23.04 19.40 9.52
CA SER A 251 23.62 18.06 9.76
C SER A 251 23.33 17.43 11.14
N ALA A 252 22.60 18.12 12.04
CA ALA A 252 22.38 17.68 13.43
C ALA A 252 20.90 17.50 13.82
N THR A 253 19.97 17.56 12.86
CA THR A 253 18.52 17.52 13.09
C THR A 253 17.93 16.23 12.50
N GLN A 254 17.08 15.54 13.26
CA GLN A 254 16.37 14.33 12.81
C GLN A 254 14.86 14.54 12.90
N ILE A 255 14.12 13.96 11.95
CA ILE A 255 12.66 13.88 12.02
C ILE A 255 12.32 12.98 13.23
N PRO A 256 11.50 13.44 14.19
CA PRO A 256 11.13 12.64 15.34
C PRO A 256 10.38 11.37 14.92
N VAL A 257 10.80 10.22 15.44
CA VAL A 257 10.13 8.93 15.23
C VAL A 257 9.32 8.61 16.49
N PRO A 258 7.97 8.69 16.46
CA PRO A 258 7.16 8.43 17.64
C PRO A 258 7.09 6.93 17.93
N ASN A 259 7.26 6.55 19.20
CA ASN A 259 6.92 5.22 19.70
C ASN A 259 5.59 5.26 20.43
N VAL A 260 4.58 4.61 19.87
CA VAL A 260 3.24 4.47 20.46
C VAL A 260 2.86 3.00 20.42
N SER A 261 3.26 2.24 21.45
CA SER A 261 3.16 0.78 21.43
C SER A 261 2.64 0.16 22.72
N ASN A 262 1.99 -0.99 22.63
CA ASN A 262 1.53 -1.78 23.78
C ASN A 262 0.59 -1.02 24.73
N ASN A 263 -0.18 -0.05 24.22
CA ASN A 263 -1.09 0.73 25.05
C ASN A 263 -2.48 0.11 25.07
N THR A 264 -3.23 0.38 26.14
CA THR A 264 -4.65 0.02 26.26
C THR A 264 -5.48 1.27 26.50
N VAL A 265 -6.43 1.56 25.61
CA VAL A 265 -7.28 2.75 25.72
C VAL A 265 -8.75 2.35 25.83
N THR A 266 -9.44 2.83 26.86
CA THR A 266 -10.86 2.55 27.07
C THR A 266 -11.65 3.81 27.42
N GLY A 267 -12.86 3.93 26.88
CA GLY A 267 -13.77 5.03 27.24
C GLY A 267 -13.29 6.43 26.80
N ALA A 268 -12.53 6.53 25.71
CA ALA A 268 -12.20 7.82 25.12
C ALA A 268 -13.42 8.43 24.40
N GLY A 269 -13.68 9.71 24.62
CA GLY A 269 -14.77 10.48 24.00
C GLY A 269 -14.51 10.84 22.52
N ASP A 270 -13.34 10.47 21.99
CA ASP A 270 -12.99 10.55 20.58
C ASP A 270 -12.23 9.27 20.15
N VAL A 271 -11.12 9.38 19.41
CA VAL A 271 -10.33 8.24 18.95
C VAL A 271 -9.48 7.61 20.06
N ALA A 272 -9.37 6.29 20.05
CA ALA A 272 -8.56 5.55 21.02
C ALA A 272 -7.08 5.97 20.95
N VAL A 273 -6.48 5.82 19.77
CA VAL A 273 -5.08 6.21 19.51
C VAL A 273 -4.99 6.92 18.16
N SER A 274 -4.39 8.10 18.14
CA SER A 274 -4.12 8.88 16.93
C SER A 274 -2.63 9.22 16.84
N VAL A 275 -1.99 8.84 15.73
CA VAL A 275 -0.57 9.10 15.50
C VAL A 275 -0.38 9.72 14.12
N TYR A 276 0.18 10.92 14.08
CA TYR A 276 0.68 11.54 12.86
C TYR A 276 2.19 11.69 12.93
N GLY A 277 2.90 11.27 11.88
CA GLY A 277 4.33 11.57 11.81
C GLY A 277 4.95 11.48 10.42
N ASP A 278 5.99 12.28 10.22
CA ASP A 278 6.73 12.34 8.93
C ASP A 278 7.76 11.21 8.78
N ALA A 279 8.03 10.49 9.88
CA ALA A 279 8.94 9.35 9.93
C ALA A 279 8.39 8.22 10.82
N LEU A 280 7.20 7.71 10.50
CA LEU A 280 6.60 6.59 11.22
C LEU A 280 7.44 5.32 11.03
N ASP A 281 7.70 4.62 12.14
CA ASP A 281 8.29 3.28 12.16
C ASP A 281 7.22 2.25 12.52
N GLY A 282 6.92 1.33 11.60
CA GLY A 282 5.83 0.37 11.79
C GLY A 282 6.03 -0.59 12.96
N ALA A 283 7.26 -0.84 13.39
CA ALA A 283 7.54 -1.65 14.58
C ALA A 283 7.14 -0.91 15.88
N GLN A 284 7.20 0.43 15.88
CA GLN A 284 6.97 1.29 17.03
C GLN A 284 5.47 1.64 17.23
N LEU A 285 4.58 1.06 16.43
CA LEU A 285 3.13 1.34 16.45
C LEU A 285 2.28 0.13 16.87
N ARG A 286 2.93 -0.96 17.31
CA ARG A 286 2.28 -2.27 17.54
C ARG A 286 1.81 -2.45 18.98
N GLY A 287 0.91 -3.41 19.19
CA GLY A 287 0.41 -3.84 20.49
C GLY A 287 -0.69 -2.95 21.09
N ASN A 288 -1.22 -1.98 20.34
CA ASN A 288 -2.26 -1.09 20.85
C ASN A 288 -3.63 -1.78 20.84
N ASN A 289 -4.35 -1.68 21.95
CA ASN A 289 -5.67 -2.27 22.17
C ASN A 289 -6.65 -1.22 22.70
N GLY A 290 -7.93 -1.44 22.48
CA GLY A 290 -8.94 -0.56 23.07
C GLY A 290 -10.37 -1.02 22.84
N THR A 291 -11.25 -0.55 23.72
CA THR A 291 -12.68 -0.88 23.74
C THR A 291 -13.50 0.28 24.27
N GLY A 292 -14.72 0.47 23.77
CA GLY A 292 -15.66 1.48 24.28
C GLY A 292 -15.20 2.92 24.05
N ASN A 293 -14.34 3.15 23.06
CA ASN A 293 -13.94 4.48 22.61
C ASN A 293 -14.88 4.95 21.50
N LYS A 294 -15.14 6.25 21.39
CA LYS A 294 -16.02 6.80 20.35
C LYS A 294 -15.54 6.45 18.95
N ILE A 295 -14.23 6.50 18.70
CA ILE A 295 -13.64 5.89 17.51
C ILE A 295 -12.64 4.83 17.98
N ASN A 296 -13.04 3.56 17.93
CA ASN A 296 -12.28 2.44 18.47
C ASN A 296 -11.24 1.93 17.47
N THR A 297 -10.33 2.80 17.04
CA THR A 297 -9.28 2.50 16.05
C THR A 297 -7.92 3.02 16.51
N ILE A 298 -6.85 2.53 15.88
CA ILE A 298 -5.60 3.27 15.79
C ILE A 298 -5.59 4.02 14.46
N ALA A 299 -5.60 5.36 14.53
CA ALA A 299 -5.59 6.23 13.36
C ALA A 299 -4.16 6.67 13.03
N LEU A 300 -3.72 6.41 11.79
CA LEU A 300 -2.38 6.74 11.33
C LEU A 300 -2.40 7.73 10.15
N GLY A 301 -1.60 8.78 10.23
CA GLY A 301 -1.34 9.70 9.12
C GLY A 301 0.14 10.11 9.03
N GLY A 302 0.53 10.66 7.88
CA GLY A 302 1.92 11.06 7.61
C GLY A 302 2.64 10.07 6.70
N THR A 303 3.87 9.68 7.02
CA THR A 303 4.73 8.87 6.15
C THR A 303 5.39 7.70 6.89
N LEU A 304 5.16 6.48 6.41
CA LEU A 304 5.87 5.26 6.82
C LEU A 304 7.27 5.24 6.19
N LYS A 305 8.30 5.20 7.04
CA LYS A 305 9.72 5.09 6.65
C LYS A 305 10.29 3.69 6.87
N THR A 306 9.56 2.83 7.57
CA THR A 306 9.88 1.41 7.76
C THR A 306 8.63 0.57 7.57
N ASP A 307 8.83 -0.74 7.40
CA ASP A 307 7.75 -1.66 7.09
C ASP A 307 6.66 -1.70 8.17
N LEU A 308 5.41 -1.80 7.72
CA LEU A 308 4.22 -1.89 8.58
C LEU A 308 3.43 -3.14 8.24
N ALA A 309 3.09 -3.96 9.23
CA ALA A 309 2.23 -5.12 9.06
C ALA A 309 0.92 -4.98 9.85
N VAL A 310 -0.23 -5.11 9.18
CA VAL A 310 -1.57 -5.11 9.80
C VAL A 310 -2.00 -6.57 10.04
N PRO A 311 -2.49 -6.94 11.25
CA PRO A 311 -2.91 -6.07 12.35
C PRO A 311 -1.76 -5.45 13.15
N LEU A 312 -2.02 -4.26 13.71
CA LEU A 312 -1.13 -3.57 14.64
C LEU A 312 -1.37 -3.97 16.10
N GLY A 313 -2.53 -4.53 16.42
CA GLY A 313 -2.94 -4.91 17.77
C GLY A 313 -4.42 -5.26 17.77
N GLY A 314 -5.11 -5.08 18.91
CA GLY A 314 -6.56 -5.29 18.99
C GLY A 314 -7.40 -4.16 18.39
N LEU A 315 -6.81 -2.99 18.14
CA LEU A 315 -7.49 -1.88 17.44
C LEU A 315 -7.38 -2.03 15.91
N PRO A 316 -8.50 -1.95 15.16
CA PRO A 316 -8.49 -1.82 13.71
C PRO A 316 -7.70 -0.57 13.26
N LEU A 317 -7.09 -0.66 12.08
CA LEU A 317 -6.38 0.47 11.48
C LEU A 317 -7.38 1.43 10.81
N LYS A 318 -7.31 2.71 11.18
CA LYS A 318 -7.88 3.83 10.43
C LYS A 318 -6.76 4.57 9.69
N ILE A 319 -6.94 4.79 8.39
CA ILE A 319 -6.05 5.62 7.57
C ILE A 319 -6.50 7.08 7.65
N GLY A 320 -5.53 7.97 7.84
CA GLY A 320 -5.76 9.41 8.00
C GLY A 320 -6.21 9.77 9.42
N ILE A 321 -5.96 11.01 9.80
CA ILE A 321 -6.46 11.59 11.05
C ILE A 321 -7.35 12.81 10.74
N ASP A 322 -8.35 13.06 11.59
CA ASP A 322 -9.44 14.02 11.33
C ASP A 322 -9.01 15.49 11.54
N THR A 323 -8.00 15.94 10.79
CA THR A 323 -7.59 17.35 10.74
C THR A 323 -7.32 17.76 9.30
N SER A 324 -7.72 18.97 8.90
CA SER A 324 -7.81 19.45 7.51
C SER A 324 -6.53 19.43 6.66
N SER A 325 -5.40 19.01 7.22
CA SER A 325 -4.09 18.94 6.55
C SER A 325 -3.40 17.57 6.65
N ARG A 326 -4.04 16.56 7.25
CA ARG A 326 -3.38 15.29 7.65
C ARG A 326 -4.18 14.04 7.28
N TRP A 327 -4.69 14.03 6.06
CA TRP A 327 -5.63 13.03 5.57
C TRP A 327 -4.99 11.75 5.02
N TYR A 328 -3.70 11.73 4.73
CA TYR A 328 -3.05 10.60 4.08
C TYR A 328 -2.10 9.86 5.00
N LEU A 329 -2.08 8.54 4.87
CA LEU A 329 -0.92 7.70 5.23
C LEU A 329 -0.15 7.40 3.95
N ASN A 330 1.14 7.69 3.93
CA ASN A 330 2.00 7.47 2.77
C ASN A 330 3.00 6.34 3.05
N VAL A 331 3.04 5.33 2.19
CA VAL A 331 4.10 4.32 2.16
C VAL A 331 5.27 4.90 1.35
N ALA A 332 6.40 5.23 1.99
CA ALA A 332 7.54 5.80 1.29
C ALA A 332 8.21 4.78 0.33
N ALA A 333 8.94 5.27 -0.66
CA ALA A 333 9.75 4.43 -1.53
C ALA A 333 10.74 3.56 -0.73
N GLY A 334 10.84 2.28 -1.08
CA GLY A 334 11.64 1.29 -0.35
C GLY A 334 10.98 0.72 0.91
N THR A 335 9.79 1.20 1.29
CA THR A 335 9.02 0.69 2.43
C THR A 335 7.87 -0.21 1.96
N THR A 336 7.55 -1.24 2.73
CA THR A 336 6.40 -2.13 2.49
C THR A 336 5.33 -2.00 3.57
N MET A 337 4.07 -1.83 3.14
CA MET A 337 2.91 -2.05 4.00
C MET A 337 2.24 -3.38 3.63
N THR A 338 2.14 -4.28 4.60
CA THR A 338 1.50 -5.60 4.43
C THR A 338 0.19 -5.67 5.22
N VAL A 339 -0.88 -6.14 4.57
CA VAL A 339 -2.19 -6.37 5.19
C VAL A 339 -2.55 -7.85 5.10
N ALA A 340 -2.63 -8.52 6.24
CA ALA A 340 -2.94 -9.94 6.32
C ALA A 340 -4.41 -10.25 5.97
N ALA A 341 -4.70 -11.50 5.60
CA ALA A 341 -6.06 -11.95 5.31
C ALA A 341 -7.05 -11.67 6.46
N GLY A 342 -8.29 -11.30 6.11
CA GLY A 342 -9.37 -11.00 7.06
C GLY A 342 -9.24 -9.66 7.78
N GLN A 343 -8.21 -8.86 7.50
CA GLN A 343 -8.05 -7.54 8.10
C GLN A 343 -8.95 -6.51 7.43
N VAL A 344 -9.47 -5.59 8.24
CA VAL A 344 -10.29 -4.45 7.80
C VAL A 344 -9.51 -3.17 8.06
N VAL A 345 -9.37 -2.35 7.02
CA VAL A 345 -8.74 -1.04 7.06
C VAL A 345 -9.81 0.00 6.71
N LYS A 346 -10.01 0.97 7.60
CA LYS A 346 -11.06 1.98 7.44
C LYS A 346 -10.49 3.37 7.18
N SER A 347 -11.27 4.24 6.55
CA SER A 347 -10.90 5.65 6.33
C SER A 347 -12.14 6.56 6.28
N TYR A 348 -11.97 7.84 6.58
CA TYR A 348 -12.96 8.88 6.31
C TYR A 348 -12.21 10.14 5.88
N GLN A 349 -12.53 10.68 4.70
CA GLN A 349 -11.85 11.77 3.98
C GLN A 349 -10.38 11.51 3.62
N GLY A 350 -9.73 10.55 4.26
CA GLY A 350 -8.34 10.18 4.06
C GLY A 350 -8.08 9.22 2.91
N GLY A 351 -6.81 8.96 2.62
CA GLY A 351 -6.39 8.03 1.56
C GLY A 351 -5.04 7.38 1.85
N LEU A 352 -4.73 6.34 1.08
CA LEU A 352 -3.45 5.63 1.17
C LEU A 352 -2.58 6.01 -0.02
N GLY A 353 -1.52 6.78 0.21
CA GLY A 353 -0.49 7.03 -0.80
C GLY A 353 0.56 5.93 -0.80
N VAL A 354 0.92 5.39 -1.96
CA VAL A 354 1.87 4.28 -2.10
C VAL A 354 2.98 4.70 -3.06
N GLN A 355 4.13 5.08 -2.51
CA GLN A 355 5.38 5.30 -3.24
C GLN A 355 6.36 4.13 -3.07
N GLY A 356 6.09 3.22 -2.11
CA GLY A 356 6.79 1.95 -1.92
C GLY A 356 5.93 0.77 -2.37
N THR A 357 5.76 -0.22 -1.50
CA THR A 357 4.98 -1.42 -1.81
C THR A 357 3.79 -1.56 -0.87
N LEU A 358 2.61 -1.82 -1.43
CA LEU A 358 1.43 -2.29 -0.71
C LEU A 358 1.17 -3.75 -1.09
N THR A 359 1.17 -4.64 -0.10
CA THR A 359 0.80 -6.05 -0.28
C THR A 359 -0.39 -6.37 0.61
N ALA A 360 -1.53 -6.67 0.01
CA ALA A 360 -2.71 -7.17 0.72
C ALA A 360 -3.09 -8.53 0.16
N THR A 361 -3.08 -9.56 1.00
CA THR A 361 -3.34 -10.93 0.56
C THR A 361 -4.44 -11.54 1.40
N GLY A 362 -5.66 -11.42 0.91
CA GLY A 362 -6.86 -12.06 1.43
C GLY A 362 -7.03 -13.49 0.92
N THR A 363 -8.16 -14.07 1.30
CA THR A 363 -8.66 -15.36 0.80
C THR A 363 -10.15 -15.21 0.46
N SER A 364 -10.72 -16.13 -0.29
CA SER A 364 -12.15 -16.08 -0.64
C SER A 364 -13.10 -16.13 0.56
N THR A 365 -12.66 -16.65 1.71
CA THR A 365 -13.45 -16.69 2.95
C THR A 365 -13.08 -15.58 3.93
N ASN A 366 -11.85 -15.06 3.86
CA ASN A 366 -11.37 -13.96 4.68
C ASN A 366 -10.68 -12.93 3.77
N PRO A 367 -11.44 -12.13 3.01
CA PRO A 367 -10.87 -11.09 2.18
C PRO A 367 -10.22 -10.00 3.04
N VAL A 368 -9.30 -9.25 2.45
CA VAL A 368 -8.88 -7.96 3.04
C VAL A 368 -9.90 -6.91 2.61
N VAL A 369 -10.34 -6.03 3.53
CA VAL A 369 -11.35 -5.02 3.22
C VAL A 369 -10.80 -3.61 3.46
N PHE A 370 -10.85 -2.76 2.43
CA PHE A 370 -10.63 -1.32 2.53
C PHE A 370 -11.96 -0.59 2.35
N THR A 371 -12.37 0.19 3.35
CA THR A 371 -13.73 0.74 3.40
C THR A 371 -13.88 2.05 4.18
N SER A 372 -15.06 2.64 4.15
CA SER A 372 -15.46 3.81 4.93
C SER A 372 -15.46 3.51 6.44
N LEU A 373 -15.13 4.51 7.26
CA LEU A 373 -15.28 4.43 8.72
C LEU A 373 -16.74 4.12 9.13
N ARG A 374 -17.71 4.56 8.32
CA ARG A 374 -19.16 4.40 8.50
C ARG A 374 -19.70 3.03 8.07
N ASP A 375 -18.84 2.17 7.57
CA ASP A 375 -19.26 0.84 7.10
C ASP A 375 -19.19 -0.18 8.23
N ASP A 376 -20.35 -0.45 8.82
CA ASP A 376 -20.48 -1.40 9.93
C ASP A 376 -20.43 -2.86 9.49
N THR A 377 -20.59 -3.12 8.19
CA THR A 377 -20.63 -4.48 7.66
C THR A 377 -19.25 -5.13 7.60
N ALA A 378 -18.17 -4.35 7.71
CA ALA A 378 -16.80 -4.86 7.85
C ALA A 378 -16.16 -4.36 9.15
N GLY A 379 -15.67 -5.29 9.96
CA GLY A 379 -14.96 -4.97 11.21
C GLY A 379 -15.85 -4.42 12.33
N GLY A 380 -17.17 -4.38 12.13
CA GLY A 380 -18.16 -3.83 13.06
C GLY A 380 -18.20 -2.30 13.09
N ASP A 381 -19.06 -1.77 13.96
CA ASP A 381 -19.23 -0.34 14.20
C ASP A 381 -18.02 0.24 14.97
N THR A 382 -17.08 0.80 14.22
CA THR A 382 -15.81 1.33 14.74
C THR A 382 -15.89 2.79 15.21
N ASN A 383 -16.94 3.51 14.82
CA ASN A 383 -17.28 4.89 15.17
C ASN A 383 -18.37 4.98 16.24
N THR A 384 -18.86 3.83 16.71
CA THR A 384 -19.79 3.64 17.84
C THR A 384 -21.06 4.47 17.76
N ASP A 385 -21.50 4.78 16.55
CA ASP A 385 -22.71 5.57 16.31
C ASP A 385 -23.93 4.71 15.96
N GLY A 386 -23.77 3.38 15.93
CA GLY A 386 -24.79 2.45 15.44
C GLY A 386 -25.21 2.81 14.01
N ASP A 387 -26.50 2.66 13.70
CA ASP A 387 -27.00 2.96 12.35
C ASP A 387 -27.14 4.48 12.06
N ALA A 388 -26.53 5.37 12.86
CA ALA A 388 -26.71 6.82 12.71
C ALA A 388 -26.04 7.36 11.44
N THR A 389 -24.99 6.71 10.95
CA THR A 389 -24.38 7.02 9.67
C THR A 389 -24.37 5.78 8.76
N THR A 390 -24.42 6.02 7.45
CA THR A 390 -24.30 4.97 6.45
C THR A 390 -23.17 5.31 5.48
N PRO A 391 -22.47 4.32 4.92
CA PRO A 391 -21.36 4.59 4.02
C PRO A 391 -21.85 4.98 2.63
N HIS A 392 -21.13 5.88 1.97
CA HIS A 392 -21.42 6.34 0.61
C HIS A 392 -20.14 6.42 -0.24
N ALA A 393 -20.30 6.30 -1.56
CA ALA A 393 -19.19 6.54 -2.50
C ALA A 393 -18.55 7.92 -2.24
N GLY A 394 -17.21 7.96 -2.18
CA GLY A 394 -16.47 9.18 -1.87
C GLY A 394 -16.28 9.51 -0.39
N ASP A 395 -16.65 8.61 0.52
CA ASP A 395 -16.39 8.77 1.95
C ASP A 395 -14.87 8.84 2.26
N TRP A 396 -14.02 8.26 1.39
CA TRP A 396 -12.56 8.30 1.51
C TRP A 396 -11.89 8.33 0.12
N ASN A 397 -10.63 8.77 0.03
CA ASN A 397 -9.99 9.08 -1.26
C ASN A 397 -9.49 7.86 -2.05
N GLY A 398 -9.44 6.67 -1.44
CA GLY A 398 -8.91 5.48 -2.09
C GLY A 398 -7.43 5.16 -1.85
N ILE A 399 -6.93 4.24 -2.67
CA ILE A 399 -5.52 3.84 -2.74
C ILE A 399 -4.89 4.53 -3.95
N GLN A 400 -3.80 5.26 -3.75
CA GLN A 400 -3.09 6.02 -4.78
C GLN A 400 -1.66 5.50 -4.93
N VAL A 401 -1.37 4.84 -6.04
CA VAL A 401 -0.05 4.28 -6.37
C VAL A 401 0.70 5.28 -7.24
N GLY A 402 1.83 5.80 -6.73
CA GLY A 402 2.65 6.77 -7.43
C GLY A 402 3.80 6.16 -8.23
N THR A 403 4.73 7.00 -8.70
CA THR A 403 5.77 6.63 -9.67
C THR A 403 6.75 5.53 -9.22
N ALA A 404 7.04 5.44 -7.92
CA ALA A 404 7.85 4.36 -7.36
C ALA A 404 6.99 3.23 -6.74
N GLY A 405 5.67 3.38 -6.81
CA GLY A 405 4.70 2.57 -6.12
C GLY A 405 4.38 1.24 -6.80
N THR A 406 4.18 0.21 -6.00
CA THR A 406 3.60 -1.07 -6.45
C THR A 406 2.50 -1.50 -5.49
N ALA A 407 1.34 -1.92 -6.01
CA ALA A 407 0.27 -2.52 -5.21
C ALA A 407 -0.04 -3.95 -5.68
N GLN A 408 0.02 -4.91 -4.77
CA GLN A 408 -0.37 -6.31 -4.99
C GLN A 408 -1.54 -6.65 -4.07
N LEU A 409 -2.74 -6.68 -4.64
CA LEU A 409 -4.01 -6.84 -3.93
C LEU A 409 -4.65 -8.16 -4.38
N ILE A 410 -4.62 -9.18 -3.53
CA ILE A 410 -5.17 -10.49 -3.83
C ILE A 410 -6.37 -10.73 -2.92
N GLN A 411 -7.55 -11.02 -3.47
CA GLN A 411 -8.80 -11.19 -2.71
C GLN A 411 -9.08 -10.01 -1.77
N VAL A 412 -9.10 -8.81 -2.36
CA VAL A 412 -9.31 -7.54 -1.67
C VAL A 412 -10.64 -6.94 -2.08
N ASP A 413 -11.42 -6.52 -1.08
CA ASP A 413 -12.64 -5.75 -1.27
C ASP A 413 -12.32 -4.27 -1.05
N VAL A 414 -12.56 -3.44 -2.06
CA VAL A 414 -12.43 -1.97 -1.95
C VAL A 414 -13.79 -1.34 -2.23
N ARG A 415 -14.30 -0.56 -1.26
CA ARG A 415 -15.64 0.03 -1.36
C ARG A 415 -15.75 1.41 -0.72
N TYR A 416 -16.71 2.20 -1.19
CA TYR A 416 -17.03 3.56 -0.69
C TYR A 416 -15.92 4.62 -0.88
N ALA A 417 -14.93 4.34 -1.74
CA ALA A 417 -13.90 5.31 -2.10
C ALA A 417 -14.40 6.31 -3.15
N SER A 418 -13.73 7.46 -3.27
CA SER A 418 -13.81 8.31 -4.46
C SER A 418 -13.26 7.54 -5.66
N THR A 419 -12.01 7.10 -5.61
CA THR A 419 -11.42 6.20 -6.59
C THR A 419 -10.84 5.00 -5.86
N ALA A 420 -11.32 3.78 -6.09
CA ALA A 420 -10.90 2.61 -5.31
C ALA A 420 -9.37 2.39 -5.41
N LEU A 421 -8.85 2.41 -6.65
CA LEU A 421 -7.43 2.28 -6.96
C LEU A 421 -7.06 3.27 -8.08
N ALA A 422 -6.23 4.26 -7.76
CA ALA A 422 -5.64 5.18 -8.72
C ALA A 422 -4.14 4.86 -8.90
N VAL A 423 -3.68 4.79 -10.15
CA VAL A 423 -2.27 4.51 -10.49
C VAL A 423 -1.74 5.65 -11.36
N THR A 424 -0.58 6.20 -10.97
CA THR A 424 0.08 7.30 -11.68
C THR A 424 1.60 7.12 -11.64
N GLY A 425 2.17 6.63 -12.73
CA GLY A 425 3.57 6.25 -12.91
C GLY A 425 3.98 4.94 -12.23
N GLY A 426 3.05 4.22 -11.60
CA GLY A 426 3.30 3.00 -10.82
C GLY A 426 2.72 1.74 -11.47
N THR A 427 2.63 0.65 -10.71
CA THR A 427 1.94 -0.58 -11.17
C THR A 427 1.05 -1.17 -10.09
N ALA A 428 -0.07 -1.76 -10.48
CA ALA A 428 -0.94 -2.44 -9.54
C ALA A 428 -1.53 -3.75 -10.13
N SER A 429 -1.83 -4.69 -9.25
CA SER A 429 -2.69 -5.84 -9.54
C SER A 429 -3.74 -5.97 -8.45
N ILE A 430 -5.00 -6.20 -8.84
CA ILE A 430 -6.11 -6.41 -7.92
C ILE A 430 -7.00 -7.58 -8.37
N SER A 431 -7.31 -8.48 -7.45
CA SER A 431 -8.42 -9.44 -7.52
C SER A 431 -9.28 -9.34 -6.27
N GLY A 432 -10.55 -9.73 -6.37
CA GLY A 432 -11.53 -9.56 -5.28
C GLY A 432 -12.73 -8.76 -5.75
N ARG A 433 -13.09 -7.68 -5.05
CA ARG A 433 -14.32 -6.91 -5.35
C ARG A 433 -14.05 -5.41 -5.32
N ILE A 434 -14.57 -4.70 -6.31
CA ILE A 434 -14.61 -3.24 -6.32
C ILE A 434 -16.05 -2.81 -6.55
N TYR A 435 -16.65 -2.11 -5.60
CA TYR A 435 -18.05 -1.70 -5.72
C TYR A 435 -18.40 -0.51 -4.81
N SER A 436 -19.46 0.21 -5.15
CA SER A 436 -19.92 1.40 -4.40
C SER A 436 -18.84 2.48 -4.25
N CYS A 437 -17.91 2.57 -5.19
CA CYS A 437 -16.97 3.68 -5.33
C CYS A 437 -17.49 4.68 -6.36
N SER A 438 -17.00 5.93 -6.36
CA SER A 438 -17.31 6.86 -7.45
C SER A 438 -16.59 6.46 -8.75
N THR A 439 -15.38 5.93 -8.61
CA THR A 439 -14.58 5.31 -9.67
C THR A 439 -13.94 4.05 -9.12
N GLY A 440 -13.92 2.97 -9.89
CA GLY A 440 -13.28 1.72 -9.49
C GLY A 440 -11.76 1.80 -9.61
N VAL A 441 -11.26 1.84 -10.84
CA VAL A 441 -9.83 1.94 -11.16
C VAL A 441 -9.59 3.15 -12.05
N SER A 442 -8.54 3.92 -11.75
CA SER A 442 -8.07 5.04 -12.57
C SER A 442 -6.60 4.87 -12.91
N SER A 443 -6.24 5.01 -14.19
CA SER A 443 -4.86 4.93 -14.68
C SER A 443 -4.68 5.77 -15.95
N ASP A 444 -3.52 6.39 -16.15
CA ASP A 444 -3.21 7.16 -17.37
C ASP A 444 -2.07 6.50 -18.17
N GLY A 445 -2.31 5.26 -18.60
CA GLY A 445 -1.37 4.47 -19.41
C GLY A 445 -0.47 3.54 -18.61
N ASP A 446 -0.55 3.59 -17.27
CA ASP A 446 0.13 2.67 -16.37
C ASP A 446 -0.58 1.31 -16.31
N TYR A 447 0.19 0.24 -16.12
CA TYR A 447 -0.37 -1.11 -16.08
C TYR A 447 -1.07 -1.41 -14.77
N VAL A 448 -2.35 -1.74 -14.90
CA VAL A 448 -3.18 -2.25 -13.82
C VAL A 448 -3.81 -3.56 -14.24
N ASP A 449 -3.42 -4.66 -13.59
CA ASP A 449 -4.11 -5.94 -13.74
C ASP A 449 -5.31 -5.97 -12.79
N ALA A 450 -6.50 -5.74 -13.32
CA ALA A 450 -7.79 -5.79 -12.62
C ALA A 450 -8.66 -6.95 -13.13
N ARG A 451 -8.03 -8.01 -13.65
CA ARG A 451 -8.71 -9.28 -13.96
C ARG A 451 -9.15 -9.95 -12.67
N ASP A 452 -10.16 -10.80 -12.76
CA ASP A 452 -10.74 -11.50 -11.60
C ASP A 452 -11.25 -10.53 -10.50
N VAL A 453 -11.67 -9.33 -10.89
CA VAL A 453 -12.44 -8.41 -10.05
C VAL A 453 -13.94 -8.63 -10.24
N ASP A 454 -14.69 -8.73 -9.15
CA ASP A 454 -16.15 -8.58 -9.13
C ASP A 454 -16.48 -7.09 -9.03
N TRP A 455 -17.01 -6.53 -10.11
CA TRP A 455 -17.42 -5.13 -10.22
C TRP A 455 -18.82 -4.86 -9.63
N GLY A 456 -19.42 -5.85 -8.97
CA GLY A 456 -20.78 -5.80 -8.45
C GLY A 456 -21.87 -6.03 -9.51
N GLN A 457 -21.47 -6.28 -10.76
CA GLN A 457 -22.37 -6.49 -11.90
C GLN A 457 -21.83 -7.60 -12.81
N SER A 458 -22.72 -8.44 -13.36
CA SER A 458 -22.30 -9.55 -14.24
C SER A 458 -21.78 -9.08 -15.59
N SER A 459 -22.17 -7.88 -16.05
CA SER A 459 -21.71 -7.27 -17.31
C SER A 459 -20.28 -6.75 -17.28
N GLY A 460 -19.61 -6.79 -16.12
CA GLY A 460 -18.28 -6.20 -15.92
C GLY A 460 -18.36 -4.72 -15.55
N PRO A 461 -17.22 -4.00 -15.65
CA PRO A 461 -17.16 -2.58 -15.31
C PRO A 461 -18.02 -1.74 -16.26
N ILE A 462 -18.69 -0.72 -15.73
CA ILE A 462 -19.40 0.33 -16.50
C ILE A 462 -18.51 1.57 -16.70
N GLU A 463 -19.00 2.58 -17.41
CA GLU A 463 -18.21 3.77 -17.80
C GLU A 463 -17.54 4.49 -16.61
N ASP A 464 -18.21 4.55 -15.45
CA ASP A 464 -17.66 5.19 -14.25
C ASP A 464 -16.66 4.30 -13.48
N ASP A 465 -16.64 2.98 -13.72
CA ASP A 465 -15.78 2.05 -12.99
C ASP A 465 -14.32 2.12 -13.42
N ILE A 466 -14.05 2.52 -14.66
CA ILE A 466 -12.70 2.63 -15.22
C ILE A 466 -12.50 4.02 -15.80
N GLN A 467 -11.48 4.72 -15.31
CA GLN A 467 -11.08 6.02 -15.85
C GLN A 467 -9.67 5.96 -16.44
N GLY A 468 -9.54 6.39 -17.68
CA GLY A 468 -8.26 6.45 -18.40
C GLY A 468 -7.89 5.15 -19.10
N SER A 469 -6.61 4.80 -19.17
CA SER A 469 -6.08 3.69 -19.99
C SER A 469 -5.04 2.84 -19.24
N GLY A 470 -4.73 1.63 -19.76
CA GLY A 470 -3.74 0.72 -19.15
C GLY A 470 -4.31 -0.27 -18.12
N VAL A 471 -5.64 -0.25 -17.92
CA VAL A 471 -6.35 -1.19 -17.03
C VAL A 471 -6.78 -2.43 -17.81
N ILE A 472 -6.28 -3.60 -17.44
CA ILE A 472 -6.72 -4.90 -17.98
C ILE A 472 -7.76 -5.48 -17.02
N TYR A 473 -9.01 -5.61 -17.45
CA TYR A 473 -10.12 -6.05 -16.58
C TYR A 473 -10.87 -7.28 -17.07
N ALA A 474 -10.58 -7.76 -18.29
CA ALA A 474 -11.17 -8.97 -18.84
C ALA A 474 -10.16 -10.15 -18.73
N PRO A 475 -10.58 -11.31 -18.20
CA PRO A 475 -11.91 -11.62 -17.71
C PRO A 475 -12.11 -11.07 -16.28
N TRP A 476 -13.30 -10.53 -16.01
CA TRP A 476 -13.73 -10.20 -14.65
C TRP A 476 -14.43 -11.40 -13.99
N VAL A 477 -14.74 -11.31 -12.70
CA VAL A 477 -15.50 -12.38 -12.01
C VAL A 477 -16.89 -12.51 -12.62
N GLY A 478 -17.21 -13.69 -13.14
CA GLY A 478 -18.47 -13.95 -13.83
C GLY A 478 -18.45 -13.58 -15.32
N TYR A 479 -17.28 -13.25 -15.88
CA TYR A 479 -17.11 -13.07 -17.32
C TYR A 479 -17.57 -14.30 -18.10
N VAL A 480 -18.37 -14.07 -19.13
CA VAL A 480 -18.75 -15.07 -20.12
C VAL A 480 -18.25 -14.57 -21.47
N ALA A 481 -17.40 -15.35 -22.11
CA ALA A 481 -16.91 -15.02 -23.45
C ALA A 481 -18.10 -14.88 -24.42
N PRO A 482 -18.17 -13.80 -25.21
CA PRO A 482 -19.23 -13.64 -26.18
C PRO A 482 -19.22 -14.79 -27.20
N PRO A 483 -20.40 -15.28 -27.62
CA PRO A 483 -20.45 -16.28 -28.68
C PRO A 483 -19.85 -15.71 -29.96
N ARG A 484 -19.24 -16.57 -30.80
CA ARG A 484 -18.79 -16.17 -32.13
C ARG A 484 -19.96 -15.51 -32.89
N PRO A 485 -19.80 -14.27 -33.38
CA PRO A 485 -20.84 -13.59 -34.16
C PRO A 485 -21.21 -14.35 -35.45
N PRO A 486 -22.36 -14.03 -36.07
CA PRO A 486 -22.67 -14.54 -37.41
C PRO A 486 -21.57 -14.21 -38.40
N ILE A 487 -21.33 -15.12 -39.36
CA ILE A 487 -20.29 -14.94 -40.39
C ILE A 487 -20.48 -13.60 -41.10
N ALA A 488 -19.43 -12.78 -41.12
CA ALA A 488 -19.49 -11.46 -41.73
C ALA A 488 -19.74 -11.54 -43.25
N PRO A 489 -20.40 -10.53 -43.85
CA PRO A 489 -20.51 -10.45 -45.29
C PRO A 489 -19.13 -10.39 -45.94
N ASN A 490 -18.97 -11.12 -47.04
CA ASN A 490 -17.74 -11.10 -47.83
C ASN A 490 -17.34 -9.67 -48.21
N GLN A 491 -16.05 -9.38 -48.14
CA GLN A 491 -15.47 -8.19 -48.74
C GLN A 491 -15.73 -8.22 -50.26
N ALA A 492 -16.10 -7.08 -50.84
CA ALA A 492 -16.29 -6.98 -52.28
C ALA A 492 -14.95 -7.18 -53.02
N VAL A 493 -14.99 -7.92 -54.13
CA VAL A 493 -13.79 -8.32 -54.90
C VAL A 493 -13.95 -7.89 -56.36
N PRO A 494 -12.99 -7.15 -56.95
CA PRO A 494 -12.86 -7.03 -58.39
C PRO A 494 -12.51 -8.40 -58.99
N LYS A 495 -13.20 -8.82 -60.05
CA LYS A 495 -12.90 -10.10 -60.70
C LYS A 495 -11.63 -9.98 -61.52
N ASP A 496 -10.60 -10.73 -61.17
CA ASP A 496 -9.36 -10.80 -61.93
C ASP A 496 -9.44 -11.89 -62.99
N ASN A 497 -9.14 -11.55 -64.25
CA ASN A 497 -9.23 -12.46 -65.40
C ASN A 497 -7.88 -13.13 -65.73
N GLY A 498 -7.08 -13.47 -64.72
CA GLY A 498 -5.77 -14.13 -64.87
C GLY A 498 -4.62 -13.23 -65.33
N THR A 499 -4.90 -12.04 -65.91
CA THR A 499 -3.86 -11.06 -66.29
C THR A 499 -3.44 -10.13 -65.15
N HIS A 500 -4.12 -10.19 -64.00
CA HIS A 500 -3.85 -9.40 -62.80
C HIS A 500 -3.23 -10.23 -61.66
N CYS A 501 -2.89 -11.49 -61.93
CA CYS A 501 -2.27 -12.36 -60.94
C CYS A 501 -0.78 -12.05 -60.79
N THR A 502 -0.35 -11.93 -59.54
CA THR A 502 1.02 -11.66 -59.11
C THR A 502 1.65 -12.90 -58.49
N ASP A 503 2.96 -12.89 -58.27
CA ASP A 503 3.65 -14.00 -57.59
C ASP A 503 3.14 -14.16 -56.15
N TYR A 504 2.92 -13.04 -55.47
CA TYR A 504 2.41 -12.98 -54.11
C TYR A 504 1.16 -12.09 -53.99
N VAL A 505 0.25 -12.48 -53.12
CA VAL A 505 -0.87 -11.65 -52.64
C VAL A 505 -0.69 -11.42 -51.15
N ALA A 506 -0.49 -10.18 -50.74
CA ALA A 506 -0.31 -9.80 -49.35
C ALA A 506 -1.62 -9.32 -48.74
N PHE A 507 -2.11 -10.03 -47.72
CA PHE A 507 -3.27 -9.63 -46.93
C PHE A 507 -2.80 -8.86 -45.70
N GLY A 508 -3.12 -7.57 -45.64
CA GLY A 508 -2.86 -6.69 -44.49
C GLY A 508 -4.06 -6.57 -43.57
N LEU A 509 -3.85 -6.71 -42.27
CA LEU A 509 -4.85 -6.55 -41.22
C LEU A 509 -4.33 -5.53 -40.21
N ARG A 510 -4.76 -4.27 -40.37
CA ARG A 510 -4.41 -3.17 -39.47
C ARG A 510 -4.83 -3.43 -38.02
N GLY A 511 -4.17 -2.79 -37.07
CA GLY A 511 -4.53 -2.83 -35.64
C GLY A 511 -5.76 -1.99 -35.28
N SER A 512 -6.18 -2.13 -34.02
CA SER A 512 -7.27 -1.32 -33.46
C SER A 512 -7.05 0.17 -33.64
N SER A 513 -8.13 0.89 -33.99
CA SER A 513 -8.13 2.34 -34.21
C SER A 513 -7.32 2.85 -35.41
N GLU A 514 -6.61 1.99 -36.15
CA GLU A 514 -5.95 2.42 -37.40
C GLU A 514 -6.98 2.75 -38.48
N ALA A 515 -6.71 3.78 -39.28
CA ALA A 515 -7.59 4.20 -40.35
C ALA A 515 -7.68 3.15 -41.47
N PRO A 516 -8.81 3.03 -42.19
CA PRO A 516 -10.08 3.74 -41.96
C PRO A 516 -10.83 3.29 -40.71
N GLN A 517 -11.56 4.20 -40.07
CA GLN A 517 -12.45 3.92 -38.94
C GLN A 517 -13.89 4.33 -39.29
N GLY A 518 -14.86 3.67 -38.67
CA GLY A 518 -16.26 4.08 -38.75
C GLY A 518 -16.54 5.28 -37.85
N ASP A 519 -17.72 5.87 -37.98
CA ASP A 519 -18.20 6.95 -37.10
C ASP A 519 -19.07 6.37 -35.99
N TRP A 520 -18.87 6.83 -34.75
CA TRP A 520 -19.76 6.48 -33.63
C TRP A 520 -21.06 7.29 -33.65
N ASN A 521 -22.18 6.62 -33.44
CA ASN A 521 -23.49 7.25 -33.24
C ASN A 521 -24.25 6.58 -32.09
N LEU A 522 -24.83 7.37 -31.18
CA LEU A 522 -25.57 6.91 -30.00
C LEU A 522 -26.72 5.92 -30.31
N PHE A 523 -27.33 5.99 -31.49
CA PHE A 523 -28.48 5.17 -31.86
C PHE A 523 -28.14 3.97 -32.74
N THR A 524 -27.04 4.04 -33.49
CA THR A 524 -26.67 2.99 -34.48
C THR A 524 -25.34 2.32 -34.16
N GLY A 525 -24.66 2.72 -33.09
CA GLY A 525 -23.32 2.27 -32.76
C GLY A 525 -22.28 2.77 -33.76
N TRP A 526 -21.15 2.06 -33.83
CA TRP A 526 -20.09 2.30 -34.80
C TRP A 526 -20.55 1.92 -36.22
N SER A 527 -20.44 2.87 -37.16
CA SER A 527 -20.69 2.60 -38.57
C SER A 527 -19.58 1.74 -39.18
N LYS A 528 -19.82 1.21 -40.39
CA LYS A 528 -18.76 0.55 -41.17
C LYS A 528 -17.84 1.61 -41.78
N PRO A 529 -16.51 1.41 -41.75
CA PRO A 529 -15.58 2.32 -42.43
C PRO A 529 -15.85 2.33 -43.94
N ASN A 530 -15.59 3.47 -44.57
CA ASN A 530 -15.59 3.56 -46.03
C ASN A 530 -14.20 3.21 -46.56
N PHE A 531 -14.16 2.37 -47.59
CA PHE A 531 -12.92 1.97 -48.24
C PHE A 531 -12.95 2.44 -49.70
N SER A 532 -11.90 3.13 -50.11
CA SER A 532 -11.77 3.75 -51.43
C SER A 532 -11.12 2.83 -52.48
N GLY A 533 -10.44 1.77 -52.04
CA GLY A 533 -9.76 0.81 -52.90
C GLY A 533 -9.32 -0.45 -52.16
N GLU A 534 -8.74 -1.42 -52.87
CA GLU A 534 -8.33 -2.72 -52.31
C GLU A 534 -7.20 -2.60 -51.28
N GLU A 535 -6.36 -1.58 -51.37
CA GLU A 535 -5.25 -1.32 -50.44
C GLU A 535 -5.67 -0.47 -49.24
N ASP A 536 -6.88 0.09 -49.26
CA ASP A 536 -7.37 0.99 -48.23
C ASP A 536 -7.66 0.23 -46.93
N GLY A 537 -7.01 0.61 -45.84
CA GLY A 537 -7.06 -0.11 -44.56
C GLY A 537 -5.98 -1.18 -44.36
N PHE A 538 -4.90 -1.15 -45.16
CA PHE A 538 -3.77 -2.06 -44.97
C PHE A 538 -3.06 -1.85 -43.63
N GLY A 539 -3.05 -0.62 -43.10
CA GLY A 539 -2.37 -0.28 -41.84
C GLY A 539 -0.95 0.24 -42.05
N ASN A 540 -0.48 1.07 -41.12
CA ASN A 540 0.84 1.72 -41.23
C ASN A 540 1.98 0.75 -40.85
N TYR A 541 1.76 -0.08 -39.84
CA TYR A 541 2.71 -1.11 -39.43
C TYR A 541 2.88 -2.16 -40.53
N ASP A 542 1.76 -2.70 -41.00
CA ASP A 542 1.73 -3.74 -42.03
C ASP A 542 2.34 -3.24 -43.35
N SER A 543 2.10 -1.97 -43.73
CA SER A 543 2.68 -1.41 -44.95
C SER A 543 4.20 -1.36 -44.88
N GLN A 544 4.80 -0.98 -43.74
CA GLN A 544 6.25 -0.95 -43.60
C GLN A 544 6.89 -2.34 -43.68
N VAL A 545 6.21 -3.36 -43.13
CA VAL A 545 6.64 -4.76 -43.26
C VAL A 545 6.58 -5.20 -44.73
N LEU A 546 5.50 -4.85 -45.45
CA LEU A 546 5.34 -5.21 -46.85
C LEU A 546 6.35 -4.49 -47.75
N ASP A 547 6.54 -3.19 -47.57
CA ASP A 547 7.50 -2.39 -48.35
C ASP A 547 8.90 -2.99 -48.21
N ALA A 548 9.28 -3.42 -46.99
CA ALA A 548 10.54 -4.10 -46.76
C ALA A 548 10.60 -5.49 -47.40
N PHE A 549 9.52 -6.28 -47.38
CA PHE A 549 9.46 -7.54 -48.10
C PHE A 549 9.71 -7.33 -49.61
N GLU A 550 9.08 -6.32 -50.21
CA GLU A 550 9.24 -5.97 -51.63
C GLU A 550 10.66 -5.50 -51.98
N ASP A 551 11.37 -4.86 -51.03
CA ASP A 551 12.77 -4.49 -51.20
C ASP A 551 13.72 -5.70 -51.31
N PHE A 552 13.36 -6.82 -50.68
CA PHE A 552 14.21 -8.01 -50.59
C PHE A 552 13.75 -9.19 -51.46
N GLN A 553 12.54 -9.18 -52.00
CA GLN A 553 12.00 -10.22 -52.88
C GLN A 553 11.81 -9.74 -54.32
N ASN A 554 12.17 -10.59 -55.29
CA ASN A 554 12.06 -10.28 -56.72
C ASN A 554 10.68 -10.62 -57.33
N GLY A 555 9.69 -11.02 -56.52
CA GLY A 555 8.35 -11.38 -56.97
C GLY A 555 7.41 -10.17 -57.02
N THR A 556 6.48 -10.17 -57.97
CA THR A 556 5.39 -9.20 -58.00
C THR A 556 4.42 -9.43 -56.85
N VAL A 557 3.95 -8.35 -56.23
CA VAL A 557 3.05 -8.40 -55.07
C VAL A 557 1.76 -7.65 -55.37
N LYS A 558 0.62 -8.27 -55.05
CA LYS A 558 -0.68 -7.60 -54.99
C LYS A 558 -1.03 -7.32 -53.54
N LYS A 559 -1.23 -6.05 -53.21
CA LYS A 559 -1.57 -5.59 -51.86
C LYS A 559 -3.09 -5.60 -51.66
N ILE A 560 -3.56 -6.31 -50.64
CA ILE A 560 -4.98 -6.38 -50.29
C ILE A 560 -5.16 -6.08 -48.80
N ALA A 561 -5.84 -4.99 -48.50
CA ALA A 561 -6.32 -4.70 -47.16
C ALA A 561 -7.57 -5.53 -46.85
N VAL A 562 -7.56 -6.21 -45.71
CA VAL A 562 -8.79 -6.79 -45.17
C VAL A 562 -9.65 -5.64 -44.65
N GLN A 563 -10.80 -5.42 -45.29
CA GLN A 563 -11.64 -4.24 -45.07
C GLN A 563 -12.61 -4.43 -43.89
N TYR A 564 -12.04 -4.70 -42.72
CA TYR A 564 -12.79 -4.95 -41.48
C TYR A 564 -12.87 -3.72 -40.58
N GLN A 565 -13.64 -3.78 -39.49
CA GLN A 565 -13.94 -2.61 -38.67
C GLN A 565 -12.73 -2.08 -37.86
N ALA A 566 -11.86 -2.96 -37.36
CA ALA A 566 -10.70 -2.62 -36.53
C ALA A 566 -11.02 -1.69 -35.35
N LEU A 567 -12.12 -1.94 -34.64
CA LEU A 567 -12.62 -1.08 -33.56
C LEU A 567 -11.57 -0.83 -32.47
N PRO A 568 -11.63 0.33 -31.79
CA PRO A 568 -10.84 0.59 -30.60
C PRO A 568 -11.02 -0.49 -29.54
N VAL A 569 -9.96 -0.78 -28.78
CA VAL A 569 -10.06 -1.66 -27.61
C VAL A 569 -10.98 -1.05 -26.55
N PRO A 570 -11.80 -1.84 -25.82
CA PRO A 570 -12.72 -1.31 -24.80
C PRO A 570 -12.05 -0.43 -23.74
N VAL A 571 -10.79 -0.72 -23.41
CA VAL A 571 -9.98 0.07 -22.45
C VAL A 571 -9.55 1.45 -22.98
N ALA A 572 -9.57 1.65 -24.30
CA ALA A 572 -9.26 2.92 -24.95
C ALA A 572 -10.53 3.69 -25.32
N ASP A 573 -11.66 3.00 -25.50
CA ASP A 573 -12.96 3.58 -25.76
C ASP A 573 -14.07 2.73 -25.14
N LEU A 574 -14.56 3.14 -23.97
CA LEU A 574 -15.60 2.43 -23.22
C LEU A 574 -16.95 2.39 -23.96
N ARG A 575 -17.12 3.14 -25.06
CA ARG A 575 -18.29 3.01 -25.94
C ARG A 575 -18.25 1.71 -26.75
N VAL A 576 -17.07 1.08 -26.87
CA VAL A 576 -16.90 -0.24 -27.49
C VAL A 576 -17.08 -1.31 -26.42
N SER A 577 -18.21 -2.03 -26.48
CA SER A 577 -18.40 -3.21 -25.64
C SER A 577 -17.45 -4.34 -26.03
N VAL A 578 -17.20 -5.27 -25.10
CA VAL A 578 -16.42 -6.49 -25.38
C VAL A 578 -17.03 -7.29 -26.55
N ASP A 579 -18.35 -7.32 -26.66
CA ASP A 579 -19.07 -7.98 -27.76
C ASP A 579 -18.83 -7.29 -29.11
N ALA A 580 -18.86 -5.95 -29.14
CA ALA A 580 -18.58 -5.17 -30.34
C ALA A 580 -17.12 -5.33 -30.78
N TYR A 581 -16.19 -5.30 -29.84
CA TYR A 581 -14.77 -5.55 -30.10
C TYR A 581 -14.54 -6.96 -30.65
N THR A 582 -15.17 -7.97 -30.04
CA THR A 582 -15.13 -9.36 -30.52
C THR A 582 -15.72 -9.46 -31.94
N SER A 583 -16.80 -8.73 -32.22
CA SER A 583 -17.40 -8.66 -33.55
C SER A 583 -16.49 -8.04 -34.59
N SER A 584 -15.73 -7.01 -34.21
CA SER A 584 -14.69 -6.44 -35.08
C SER A 584 -13.64 -7.48 -35.45
N ILE A 585 -13.11 -8.24 -34.49
CA ILE A 585 -12.12 -9.29 -34.77
C ILE A 585 -12.66 -10.34 -35.73
N TYR A 586 -13.86 -10.87 -35.48
CA TYR A 586 -14.42 -11.89 -36.36
C TYR A 586 -14.83 -11.36 -37.74
N ASP A 587 -15.17 -10.07 -37.87
CA ASP A 587 -15.32 -9.41 -39.17
C ASP A 587 -14.00 -9.44 -39.96
N GLY A 588 -12.86 -9.26 -39.29
CA GLY A 588 -11.52 -9.43 -39.88
C GLY A 588 -11.23 -10.87 -40.29
N VAL A 589 -11.51 -11.82 -39.40
CA VAL A 589 -11.35 -13.27 -39.65
C VAL A 589 -12.13 -13.72 -40.88
N ASP A 590 -13.42 -13.40 -40.95
CA ASP A 590 -14.31 -13.88 -42.00
C ASP A 590 -14.00 -13.21 -43.35
N LYS A 591 -13.61 -11.92 -43.33
CA LYS A 591 -13.18 -11.22 -44.54
C LYS A 591 -11.85 -11.72 -45.07
N LEU A 592 -10.88 -12.03 -44.21
CA LEU A 592 -9.63 -12.64 -44.63
C LEU A 592 -9.88 -14.00 -45.31
N ILE A 593 -10.66 -14.88 -44.68
CA ILE A 593 -10.98 -16.20 -45.23
C ILE A 593 -11.71 -16.07 -46.57
N SER A 594 -12.75 -15.24 -46.65
CA SER A 594 -13.53 -15.07 -47.89
C SER A 594 -12.72 -14.40 -49.01
N ARG A 595 -11.89 -13.41 -48.69
CA ARG A 595 -11.01 -12.74 -49.66
C ARG A 595 -9.94 -13.69 -50.18
N ALA A 596 -9.25 -14.42 -49.30
CA ALA A 596 -8.23 -15.40 -49.68
C ALA A 596 -8.82 -16.53 -50.54
N ASN A 597 -10.01 -17.02 -50.20
CA ASN A 597 -10.70 -18.02 -51.00
C ASN A 597 -11.01 -17.49 -52.41
N THR A 598 -11.46 -16.23 -52.53
CA THR A 598 -11.76 -15.64 -53.83
C THR A 598 -10.49 -15.46 -54.67
N GLU A 599 -9.41 -14.93 -54.08
CA GLU A 599 -8.12 -14.80 -54.77
C GLU A 599 -7.55 -16.16 -55.18
N SER A 600 -7.77 -17.22 -54.40
CA SER A 600 -7.27 -18.56 -54.74
C SER A 600 -7.94 -19.13 -56.00
N LEU A 601 -9.16 -18.70 -56.30
CA LEU A 601 -9.94 -19.10 -57.48
C LEU A 601 -9.61 -18.24 -58.69
N ASP A 602 -9.46 -16.93 -58.50
CA ASP A 602 -9.15 -16.00 -59.58
C ASP A 602 -7.67 -16.11 -60.01
N CYS A 603 -6.77 -16.37 -59.04
CA CYS A 603 -5.33 -16.49 -59.22
C CYS A 603 -4.79 -17.77 -58.57
N PRO A 604 -4.90 -18.94 -59.24
CA PRO A 604 -4.57 -20.24 -58.65
C PRO A 604 -3.07 -20.46 -58.37
N ASP A 605 -2.18 -19.71 -59.01
CA ASP A 605 -0.73 -19.87 -58.84
C ASP A 605 -0.12 -18.89 -57.82
N SER A 606 -0.85 -17.84 -57.44
CA SER A 606 -0.34 -16.83 -56.51
C SER A 606 -0.16 -17.38 -55.10
N LYS A 607 0.97 -17.07 -54.46
CA LYS A 607 1.22 -17.43 -53.06
C LYS A 607 0.71 -16.33 -52.13
N PHE A 608 0.30 -16.67 -50.92
CA PHE A 608 -0.31 -15.71 -49.99
C PHE A 608 0.64 -15.35 -48.86
N LEU A 609 0.67 -14.05 -48.53
CA LEU A 609 1.32 -13.49 -47.36
C LEU A 609 0.26 -12.96 -46.42
N LEU A 610 0.44 -13.15 -45.13
CA LEU A 610 -0.40 -12.56 -44.09
C LEU A 610 0.45 -11.60 -43.27
N ILE A 611 0.03 -10.34 -43.16
CA ILE A 611 0.68 -9.34 -42.32
C ILE A 611 -0.39 -8.76 -41.42
N GLY A 612 -0.14 -8.75 -40.11
CA GLY A 612 -1.10 -8.16 -39.19
C GLY A 612 -0.45 -7.60 -37.94
N TYR A 613 -1.05 -6.53 -37.43
CA TYR A 613 -0.65 -5.86 -36.21
C TYR A 613 -1.79 -5.87 -35.16
N SER A 614 -1.48 -6.16 -33.90
CA SER A 614 -2.41 -6.05 -32.77
C SER A 614 -3.74 -6.82 -33.01
N GLN A 615 -4.89 -6.14 -33.10
CA GLN A 615 -6.18 -6.78 -33.44
C GLN A 615 -6.14 -7.55 -34.78
N GLY A 616 -5.39 -7.06 -35.76
CA GLY A 616 -5.27 -7.70 -37.05
C GLY A 616 -4.37 -8.94 -37.03
N ALA A 617 -3.29 -8.91 -36.25
CA ALA A 617 -2.48 -10.09 -35.96
C ALA A 617 -3.34 -11.21 -35.36
N LEU A 618 -4.19 -10.87 -34.37
CA LEU A 618 -5.14 -11.80 -33.77
C LEU A 618 -6.15 -12.35 -34.78
N SER A 619 -6.73 -11.48 -35.60
CA SER A 619 -7.71 -11.87 -36.63
C SER A 619 -7.08 -12.84 -37.64
N GLY A 620 -5.85 -12.56 -38.05
CA GLY A 620 -5.04 -13.44 -38.89
C GLY A 620 -4.76 -14.80 -38.23
N HIS A 621 -4.30 -14.78 -36.97
CA HIS A 621 -4.05 -15.98 -36.17
C HIS A 621 -5.29 -16.90 -36.12
N ILE A 622 -6.45 -16.34 -35.78
CA ILE A 622 -7.72 -17.08 -35.70
C ILE A 622 -8.12 -17.62 -37.08
N ALA A 623 -7.99 -16.83 -38.14
CA ALA A 623 -8.34 -17.25 -39.49
C ALA A 623 -7.50 -18.46 -39.94
N LEU A 624 -6.19 -18.44 -39.71
CA LEU A 624 -5.31 -19.57 -40.03
C LEU A 624 -5.72 -20.83 -39.26
N ARG A 625 -6.09 -20.69 -37.98
CA ARG A 625 -6.61 -21.80 -37.18
C ARG A 625 -7.93 -22.34 -37.72
N ILE A 626 -8.87 -21.48 -38.10
CA ILE A 626 -10.12 -21.91 -38.75
C ILE A 626 -9.83 -22.63 -40.06
N LEU A 627 -8.94 -22.11 -40.91
CA LEU A 627 -8.56 -22.74 -42.17
C LEU A 627 -7.93 -24.11 -41.94
N SER A 628 -7.11 -24.29 -40.91
CA SER A 628 -6.53 -25.61 -40.57
C SER A 628 -7.59 -26.68 -40.28
N GLN A 629 -8.77 -26.26 -39.86
CA GLN A 629 -9.90 -27.14 -39.53
C GLN A 629 -10.90 -27.29 -40.67
N THR A 630 -10.96 -26.31 -41.59
CA THR A 630 -12.04 -26.20 -42.58
C THR A 630 -11.58 -26.27 -44.04
N ASN A 631 -10.37 -25.81 -44.35
CA ASN A 631 -9.81 -25.76 -45.70
C ASN A 631 -8.27 -25.73 -45.67
N SER A 632 -7.66 -26.91 -45.51
CA SER A 632 -6.20 -27.07 -45.46
C SER A 632 -5.50 -26.75 -46.79
N GLU A 633 -6.21 -26.88 -47.91
CA GLU A 633 -5.69 -26.50 -49.23
C GLU A 633 -5.50 -24.99 -49.32
N LEU A 634 -6.51 -24.21 -48.92
CA LEU A 634 -6.39 -22.75 -48.85
C LEU A 634 -5.34 -22.33 -47.81
N LEU A 635 -5.26 -23.01 -46.66
CA LEU A 635 -4.20 -22.74 -45.67
C LEU A 635 -2.80 -22.90 -46.28
N SER A 636 -2.58 -23.93 -47.10
CA SER A 636 -1.27 -24.20 -47.72
C SER A 636 -0.83 -23.12 -48.73
N ARG A 637 -1.73 -22.22 -49.12
CA ARG A 637 -1.40 -21.06 -49.95
C ARG A 637 -0.67 -19.97 -49.16
N PHE A 638 -0.82 -19.93 -47.84
CA PHE A 638 -0.09 -18.99 -46.98
C PHE A 638 1.34 -19.47 -46.77
N VAL A 639 2.27 -18.85 -47.50
CA VAL A 639 3.69 -19.23 -47.52
C VAL A 639 4.56 -18.31 -46.66
N GLY A 640 3.99 -17.23 -46.12
CA GLY A 640 4.67 -16.28 -45.25
C GLY A 640 3.67 -15.57 -44.34
N VAL A 641 3.99 -15.48 -43.06
CA VAL A 641 3.16 -14.82 -42.05
C VAL A 641 4.02 -13.90 -41.20
N ALA A 642 3.67 -12.63 -41.10
CA ALA A 642 4.30 -11.65 -40.23
C ALA A 642 3.29 -11.13 -39.20
N LEU A 643 3.57 -11.32 -37.92
CA LEU A 643 2.69 -10.89 -36.82
C LEU A 643 3.40 -9.89 -35.92
N VAL A 644 2.83 -8.70 -35.78
CA VAL A 644 3.31 -7.68 -34.84
C VAL A 644 2.35 -7.59 -33.67
N ALA A 645 2.87 -7.76 -32.46
CA ALA A 645 2.12 -7.63 -31.21
C ALA A 645 0.87 -8.54 -31.12
N ASP A 646 0.98 -9.81 -31.52
CA ASP A 646 -0.15 -10.74 -31.55
C ASP A 646 -0.73 -11.05 -30.14
N PRO A 647 -1.99 -10.62 -29.87
CA PRO A 647 -2.71 -11.00 -28.65
C PRO A 647 -2.94 -12.52 -28.53
N GLY A 648 -2.97 -13.24 -29.66
CA GLY A 648 -3.20 -14.68 -29.76
C GLY A 648 -1.97 -15.53 -29.48
N ARG A 649 -0.78 -14.93 -29.33
CA ARG A 649 0.46 -15.65 -29.02
C ARG A 649 0.28 -16.56 -27.81
N VAL A 650 0.72 -17.81 -27.90
CA VAL A 650 0.60 -18.78 -26.81
C VAL A 650 1.90 -18.91 -26.02
N LEU A 651 1.80 -19.51 -24.84
CA LEU A 651 2.97 -19.94 -24.09
C LEU A 651 3.73 -21.01 -24.90
N ASN A 652 5.06 -20.89 -24.98
CA ASN A 652 5.89 -21.72 -25.86
C ASN A 652 5.43 -21.67 -27.33
N ALA A 653 5.18 -20.46 -27.84
CA ALA A 653 5.07 -20.17 -29.27
C ALA A 653 6.04 -21.02 -30.10
N GLN A 654 5.53 -21.62 -31.18
CA GLN A 654 6.31 -22.52 -32.05
C GLN A 654 6.83 -21.79 -33.28
N GLU A 655 6.18 -20.68 -33.64
CA GLU A 655 6.64 -19.70 -34.60
C GLU A 655 7.95 -19.04 -34.14
N GLU A 656 8.72 -18.54 -35.10
CA GLU A 656 9.91 -17.76 -34.79
C GLU A 656 9.49 -16.35 -34.35
N TRP A 657 10.00 -15.88 -33.22
CA TRP A 657 9.58 -14.59 -32.68
C TRP A 657 10.68 -13.91 -31.88
N TYR A 658 10.66 -12.58 -31.91
CA TYR A 658 11.73 -11.75 -31.38
C TYR A 658 11.18 -10.63 -30.49
N SER A 659 11.96 -10.26 -29.49
CA SER A 659 11.62 -9.13 -28.61
C SER A 659 11.92 -7.77 -29.24
N SER A 660 12.84 -7.76 -30.21
CA SER A 660 13.19 -6.63 -31.08
C SER A 660 14.05 -7.19 -32.22
N ALA A 661 14.04 -6.52 -33.37
CA ALA A 661 14.93 -6.82 -34.49
C ALA A 661 15.32 -5.50 -35.17
N ASP A 662 16.47 -5.44 -35.83
CA ASP A 662 16.82 -4.29 -36.65
C ASP A 662 17.66 -4.72 -37.84
N ILE A 663 17.58 -3.98 -38.93
CA ILE A 663 18.41 -4.19 -40.11
C ILE A 663 19.13 -2.90 -40.46
N ASP A 664 20.46 -2.94 -40.38
CA ASP A 664 21.28 -1.76 -40.61
C ASP A 664 21.41 -1.40 -42.11
N SER A 665 22.11 -0.30 -42.39
CA SER A 665 22.34 0.17 -43.77
C SER A 665 23.20 -0.78 -44.61
N ASP A 666 23.95 -1.68 -43.98
CA ASP A 666 24.80 -2.66 -44.64
C ASP A 666 24.06 -3.99 -44.86
N GLY A 667 22.79 -4.07 -44.48
CA GLY A 667 21.93 -5.25 -44.63
C GLY A 667 22.21 -6.34 -43.60
N GLN A 668 22.84 -6.01 -42.46
CA GLN A 668 23.04 -6.95 -41.36
C GLN A 668 21.82 -6.94 -40.43
N LEU A 669 21.23 -8.11 -40.26
CA LEU A 669 20.12 -8.34 -39.34
C LEU A 669 20.65 -8.55 -37.92
N THR A 670 20.10 -7.80 -36.97
CA THR A 670 20.32 -7.99 -35.54
C THR A 670 19.01 -8.40 -34.89
N GLU A 671 19.00 -9.60 -34.31
CA GLU A 671 17.83 -10.16 -33.63
C GLU A 671 18.04 -10.15 -32.12
N THR A 672 17.00 -9.74 -31.39
CA THR A 672 16.95 -9.92 -29.95
C THR A 672 15.92 -11.00 -29.63
N VAL A 673 16.41 -12.15 -29.17
CA VAL A 673 15.53 -13.24 -28.74
C VAL A 673 14.79 -12.87 -27.45
N PRO A 674 13.60 -13.43 -27.24
CA PRO A 674 12.80 -13.16 -26.05
C PRO A 674 13.50 -13.55 -24.75
N THR A 675 13.28 -12.76 -23.70
CA THR A 675 13.83 -13.09 -22.38
C THR A 675 13.09 -14.27 -21.74
N LEU A 676 13.72 -14.92 -20.76
CA LEU A 676 13.09 -15.99 -19.97
C LEU A 676 11.72 -15.59 -19.40
N GLY A 677 11.59 -14.35 -18.92
CA GLY A 677 10.31 -13.88 -18.42
C GLY A 677 9.26 -13.74 -19.52
N GLN A 678 9.67 -13.43 -20.76
CA GLN A 678 8.75 -13.20 -21.89
C GLN A 678 8.31 -14.52 -22.50
N MET A 679 9.18 -15.54 -22.48
CA MET A 679 8.83 -16.90 -22.85
C MET A 679 7.79 -17.53 -21.91
N LEU A 680 7.68 -17.03 -20.68
CA LEU A 680 6.70 -17.46 -19.67
C LEU A 680 5.38 -16.70 -19.73
N THR A 681 5.18 -15.82 -20.72
CA THR A 681 3.89 -15.15 -20.96
C THR A 681 3.26 -15.65 -22.25
N SER A 682 1.95 -15.48 -22.35
CA SER A 682 1.18 -15.53 -23.60
C SER A 682 0.58 -14.16 -23.87
N GLY A 683 0.12 -13.91 -25.10
CA GLY A 683 -0.68 -12.73 -25.41
C GLY A 683 -1.99 -12.73 -24.62
N ILE A 684 -2.55 -11.54 -24.42
CA ILE A 684 -3.67 -11.29 -23.51
C ILE A 684 -4.90 -12.12 -23.86
N TRP A 685 -5.13 -12.42 -25.14
CA TRP A 685 -6.26 -13.26 -25.54
C TRP A 685 -6.07 -14.72 -25.18
N SER A 686 -4.84 -15.23 -25.31
CA SER A 686 -4.47 -16.59 -24.93
C SER A 686 -4.41 -16.77 -23.42
N ASP A 687 -3.83 -15.80 -22.70
CA ASP A 687 -3.68 -15.85 -21.23
C ASP A 687 -5.03 -15.80 -20.51
N ALA A 688 -5.92 -14.90 -20.94
CA ALA A 688 -7.27 -14.77 -20.41
C ALA A 688 -8.23 -15.88 -20.87
N ASN A 689 -7.77 -16.83 -21.71
CA ASN A 689 -8.58 -17.90 -22.28
C ASN A 689 -9.90 -17.41 -22.91
N LEU A 690 -9.86 -16.24 -23.57
CA LEU A 690 -11.07 -15.57 -24.11
C LEU A 690 -11.77 -16.37 -25.22
N PHE A 691 -11.15 -17.45 -25.71
CA PHE A 691 -11.69 -18.38 -26.71
C PHE A 691 -12.05 -19.77 -26.18
N SER A 692 -12.16 -19.96 -24.86
CA SER A 692 -12.51 -21.27 -24.33
C SER A 692 -13.82 -21.79 -24.95
N GLY A 693 -13.78 -22.99 -25.56
CA GLY A 693 -14.96 -23.64 -26.16
C GLY A 693 -15.28 -23.30 -27.63
N SER A 694 -14.55 -22.39 -28.30
CA SER A 694 -14.80 -22.03 -29.70
C SER A 694 -14.03 -22.85 -30.74
N GLY A 695 -13.10 -23.71 -30.29
CA GLY A 695 -12.21 -24.50 -31.17
C GLY A 695 -11.09 -23.67 -31.83
N VAL A 696 -11.08 -22.34 -31.68
CA VAL A 696 -10.09 -21.45 -32.29
C VAL A 696 -9.00 -20.96 -31.32
N SER A 697 -9.04 -21.36 -30.04
CA SER A 697 -7.94 -21.14 -29.08
C SER A 697 -6.76 -22.09 -29.33
N GLY A 698 -5.52 -21.60 -29.27
CA GLY A 698 -4.30 -22.41 -29.32
C GLY A 698 -3.21 -21.86 -30.24
N PRO A 699 -2.08 -22.57 -30.42
CA PRO A 699 -0.94 -22.12 -31.24
C PRO A 699 -1.29 -21.97 -32.72
N LEU A 700 -0.45 -21.29 -33.50
CA LEU A 700 -0.58 -21.30 -34.95
C LEU A 700 -0.54 -22.73 -35.53
N PRO A 701 -1.25 -23.01 -36.64
CA PRO A 701 -1.21 -24.32 -37.28
C PRO A 701 0.20 -24.67 -37.77
N SER A 702 0.62 -25.91 -37.56
CA SER A 702 1.94 -26.41 -38.00
C SER A 702 2.27 -26.16 -39.49
N ALA A 703 1.25 -26.03 -40.35
CA ALA A 703 1.42 -25.75 -41.77
C ALA A 703 2.02 -24.37 -42.07
N VAL A 704 1.91 -23.41 -41.15
CA VAL A 704 2.42 -22.04 -41.33
C VAL A 704 3.54 -21.69 -40.35
N VAL A 705 3.70 -22.46 -39.26
CA VAL A 705 4.68 -22.19 -38.19
C VAL A 705 6.10 -21.99 -38.74
N GLY A 706 6.53 -22.85 -39.68
CA GLY A 706 7.87 -22.78 -40.27
C GLY A 706 8.10 -21.62 -41.24
N HIS A 707 7.09 -20.79 -41.49
CA HIS A 707 7.18 -19.58 -42.31
C HIS A 707 6.46 -18.41 -41.62
N THR A 708 6.42 -18.44 -40.29
CA THR A 708 5.87 -17.36 -39.48
C THR A 708 6.98 -16.71 -38.68
N VAL A 709 7.09 -15.39 -38.83
CA VAL A 709 7.96 -14.53 -38.02
C VAL A 709 7.11 -13.52 -37.25
N ALA A 710 7.42 -13.31 -35.98
CA ALA A 710 6.66 -12.40 -35.13
C ALA A 710 7.53 -11.45 -34.29
N LEU A 711 6.99 -10.27 -33.99
CA LEU A 711 7.58 -9.30 -33.07
C LEU A 711 6.67 -9.06 -31.87
N CYS A 712 7.25 -9.05 -30.68
CA CYS A 712 6.55 -8.70 -29.45
C CYS A 712 7.52 -8.04 -28.46
N HIS A 713 7.33 -6.78 -28.09
CA HIS A 713 8.22 -6.13 -27.11
C HIS A 713 8.15 -6.74 -25.72
N GLU A 714 9.27 -6.67 -24.97
CA GLU A 714 9.46 -7.31 -23.66
C GLU A 714 8.48 -6.83 -22.55
N TRP A 715 7.76 -5.73 -22.76
CA TRP A 715 6.77 -5.19 -21.81
C TRP A 715 5.49 -4.75 -22.52
N ASP A 716 5.18 -5.37 -23.66
CA ASP A 716 3.95 -5.12 -24.41
C ASP A 716 2.74 -5.66 -23.62
N THR A 717 1.78 -4.78 -23.31
CA THR A 717 0.59 -5.13 -22.52
C THR A 717 -0.39 -6.07 -23.22
N VAL A 718 -0.22 -6.31 -24.52
CA VAL A 718 -1.11 -7.08 -25.38
C VAL A 718 -0.49 -8.42 -25.74
N CYS A 719 0.72 -8.45 -26.29
CA CYS A 719 1.35 -9.71 -26.72
C CYS A 719 2.21 -10.37 -25.62
N SER A 720 2.53 -9.64 -24.53
CA SER A 720 3.25 -10.17 -23.37
C SER A 720 2.80 -9.50 -22.05
N PRO A 721 1.50 -9.51 -21.70
CA PRO A 721 1.00 -8.95 -20.45
C PRO A 721 1.70 -9.57 -19.24
N ARG A 722 2.32 -8.72 -18.42
CA ARG A 722 2.90 -9.05 -17.12
C ARG A 722 3.09 -7.77 -16.31
N LEU A 723 3.45 -7.91 -15.03
CA LEU A 723 3.78 -6.78 -14.16
C LEU A 723 4.80 -5.85 -14.86
N PHE A 724 4.60 -4.53 -14.82
CA PHE A 724 5.39 -3.50 -15.56
C PHE A 724 5.18 -3.44 -17.08
N ALA A 725 4.23 -4.19 -17.66
CA ALA A 725 3.86 -3.95 -19.06
C ALA A 725 3.34 -2.52 -19.26
N SER A 726 3.27 -2.03 -20.49
CA SER A 726 2.72 -0.70 -20.78
C SER A 726 2.09 -0.63 -22.16
N VAL A 727 1.16 0.31 -22.34
CA VAL A 727 0.60 0.63 -23.66
C VAL A 727 1.68 1.21 -24.58
N GLY A 728 2.65 1.95 -24.03
CA GLY A 728 3.76 2.52 -24.81
C GLY A 728 4.62 1.46 -25.50
N ALA A 729 4.87 0.33 -24.84
CA ALA A 729 5.57 -0.79 -25.48
C ALA A 729 4.76 -1.42 -26.63
N HIS A 730 3.43 -1.36 -26.58
CA HIS A 730 2.55 -1.86 -27.64
C HIS A 730 2.47 -0.93 -28.86
N THR A 731 2.60 0.38 -28.66
CA THR A 731 2.38 1.38 -29.73
C THR A 731 3.65 1.96 -30.33
N ASN A 732 4.84 1.45 -29.98
CA ASN A 732 6.13 2.03 -30.36
C ASN A 732 7.06 1.04 -31.08
N TYR A 733 6.52 0.15 -31.93
CA TYR A 733 7.33 -0.66 -32.85
C TYR A 733 7.98 0.26 -33.89
N THR A 734 9.30 0.22 -33.99
CA THR A 734 10.08 1.16 -34.80
C THR A 734 10.10 0.77 -36.28
N GLY A 735 10.37 1.72 -37.17
CA GLY A 735 10.51 1.43 -38.60
C GLY A 735 11.67 0.44 -38.90
N GLY A 736 12.74 0.44 -38.10
CA GLY A 736 13.83 -0.53 -38.21
C GLY A 736 13.36 -1.96 -37.89
N GLU A 737 12.58 -2.12 -36.83
CA GLU A 737 11.96 -3.40 -36.45
C GLU A 737 11.01 -3.93 -37.51
N LEU A 738 10.13 -3.08 -38.03
CA LEU A 738 9.18 -3.48 -39.07
C LEU A 738 9.90 -3.84 -40.38
N LYS A 739 10.97 -3.12 -40.70
CA LYS A 739 11.82 -3.43 -41.87
C LYS A 739 12.55 -4.77 -41.69
N ALA A 740 13.11 -5.02 -40.51
CA ALA A 740 13.74 -6.29 -40.18
C ALA A 740 12.73 -7.45 -40.26
N LEU A 741 11.48 -7.23 -39.82
CA LEU A 741 10.41 -8.23 -39.94
C LEU A 741 10.06 -8.53 -41.41
N GLY A 742 9.98 -7.50 -42.26
CA GLY A 742 9.77 -7.69 -43.70
C GLY A 742 10.93 -8.40 -44.39
N TYR A 743 12.17 -8.12 -43.96
CA TYR A 743 13.36 -8.86 -44.39
C TYR A 743 13.26 -10.34 -44.00
N MET A 744 12.97 -10.67 -42.74
CA MET A 744 12.83 -12.06 -42.28
C MET A 744 11.72 -12.79 -43.05
N LEU A 745 10.57 -12.15 -43.22
CA LEU A 745 9.46 -12.68 -44.03
C LEU A 745 9.89 -12.99 -45.48
N ALA A 746 10.73 -12.15 -46.07
CA ALA A 746 11.27 -12.37 -47.40
C ALA A 746 12.19 -13.60 -47.47
N PHE A 747 12.95 -13.94 -46.43
CA PHE A 747 13.81 -15.12 -46.45
C PHE A 747 13.04 -16.44 -46.21
N ASP A 748 11.91 -16.38 -45.51
CA ASP A 748 11.12 -17.57 -45.18
C ASP A 748 10.23 -18.07 -46.32
N VAL A 749 9.94 -17.24 -47.32
CA VAL A 749 9.08 -17.63 -48.46
C VAL A 749 9.84 -18.44 -49.51
N PRO A 750 9.23 -19.47 -50.15
CA PRO A 750 9.91 -20.31 -51.14
C PRO A 750 10.32 -19.52 -52.39
N GLY A 751 11.64 -19.42 -52.63
CA GLY A 751 12.21 -18.69 -53.78
C GLY A 751 13.55 -17.99 -53.50
N PHE A 752 13.98 -17.97 -52.24
CA PHE A 752 15.33 -17.60 -51.81
C PHE A 752 16.25 -18.81 -51.61
#